data_AF-E9GLJ4-F1
#
_entry.id   AF-E9GLJ4-F1
#
_cell.length_a   1.000
_cell.length_b   1.000
_cell.length_c   1.000
_cell.angle_alpha   90.00
_cell.angle_beta   90.00
_cell.angle_gamma   90.00
#
_symmetry.space_group_name_H-M   'P 1'
#
loop_
_entity.id
_entity.type
_entity.pdbx_description
1 polymer ?
#
loop_
_entity_poly.entity_id
_entity_poly.type
_entity_poly.pdbx_seq_one_letter_code
_entity_poly.pdbx_strand_id
1 'polypeptide(L)'
;MYFVGSETKPTIRVVKKVQLGILSPDEIRKQSVTAGGIKYPEIYEGGKPKLGGIMDPRQGVTNRSARCQTCDGNMNECPGHFGHIDLAKPVFHVGFFEKTIEILRCVCYYCSKLLVSPNNPKLQEIFLKSEDQPGKRMALVHELCKGKNICEGGDQIGEDEPITEDMVGHGGCGRSQPSISNRQLEIIAKWKNLDIVSGAKKLVLTAEHVLAIFKRISDEECAILGMDPKYARPEWMIISCLPVPPPNTRPPVMNGSEHDYLTRKLVDIVKVNNELQRNEQSGAEDPIIANNIKMLQFNIAMLSNSIKNRLEGKKGRIRGNLMGKLVDFSARTVITPDPNLRIDQVGVPRIIAQNMTFPEIVTSFNIEKMQELVQRAKSQITFILMIIGKQLFTLIIPGNVNMMRTHSTHPDDEDEGPYKWISSGDTKVMVENGELVMGILCKKTLGASAASLLHIIFMELGHEVCGQFYGNLQTVINNWLLYEGHSIGIGDMLAERLTYLNIQATIQNAKEDVIEVTQNSHNDELEPTPGNTLRQTFENQVLRIIYDAQEQASDLAKNSLKGYNNLKAMAVAGSSGSSITTSQAIACVGQQNVEGQRIPFGFRKRTLPHFIKDDNGPESRGFVENSYLTGLTPSEFYFHAMAGRELLIYDARIKSETGIIRQLVKSMESVMVHYDGTVRNSAGRLLQFSYGEDGLAAESVELQKMPTVKLSNSVFEKKFKFDPSNENYVRRIFNEEITRELISSAEVITEIEHEWEQLYKDREALRQIFPTGENKVVLPCNLQRMIWNVQKIFHINKRAPTDLSPLRVIQGVRDLLAKCVIVVGEDKLSIQANQNATLLFQCLVRSTLCSKRIAEEYRLSSEAFEWLIGKIETRFQQAQAQPGEMVGALAAQSLGQPATQMTLNTFHFAGVSSKNVTLGVARLKEIINISKSPKSPSMTVFLRGEAATDAEKAREVLCRLEHTTLRKVTANTAIYYDPDPLNTVILEDQDFVNFYYEMGDFDPTRISPWLLRIELDRKRMTDKRLTMEQIAEKVYTMFGNAVKCMF
;
A
#
# COMPACT_ATOMS: atom_id res chain seq x y z
N MET A 1 33.55 30.28 -13.69
CA MET A 1 32.43 30.91 -14.43
C MET A 1 33.04 31.85 -15.45
N TYR A 2 32.67 31.72 -16.73
CA TYR A 2 33.11 32.63 -17.78
C TYR A 2 32.46 34.00 -17.57
N PHE A 3 33.26 35.07 -17.55
CA PHE A 3 32.78 36.43 -17.76
C PHE A 3 32.17 36.50 -19.16
N VAL A 4 30.85 36.68 -19.23
CA VAL A 4 30.17 36.98 -20.49
C VAL A 4 30.26 38.49 -20.67
N GLY A 5 31.20 38.91 -21.53
CA GLY A 5 31.13 40.23 -22.16
C GLY A 5 29.79 40.39 -22.87
N SER A 6 29.34 41.63 -23.00
CA SER A 6 28.02 42.09 -23.42
C SER A 6 27.47 41.63 -24.79
N GLU A 7 28.07 40.64 -25.47
CA GLU A 7 27.77 40.34 -26.88
C GLU A 7 27.08 38.99 -27.14
N THR A 8 26.92 38.09 -26.15
CA THR A 8 26.19 36.83 -26.37
C THR A 8 25.19 36.53 -25.25
N LYS A 9 23.89 36.68 -25.50
CA LYS A 9 22.84 36.17 -24.60
C LYS A 9 22.97 34.64 -24.52
N PRO A 10 23.01 34.02 -23.32
CA PRO A 10 23.09 32.57 -23.19
C PRO A 10 21.85 31.89 -23.76
N THR A 11 22.03 30.82 -24.53
CA THR A 11 20.92 29.99 -25.02
C THR A 11 20.27 29.24 -23.86
N ILE A 12 18.93 29.25 -23.78
CA ILE A 12 18.18 28.48 -22.78
C ILE A 12 18.42 26.99 -23.02
N ARG A 13 18.84 26.26 -21.97
CA ARG A 13 19.07 24.81 -22.01
C ARG A 13 18.42 24.13 -20.81
N VAL A 14 17.89 22.93 -21.00
CA VAL A 14 17.33 22.09 -19.93
C VAL A 14 18.43 21.23 -19.32
N VAL A 15 18.46 21.13 -17.99
CA VAL A 15 19.41 20.29 -17.25
C VAL A 15 19.06 18.82 -17.47
N LYS A 16 19.97 18.05 -18.12
CA LYS A 16 19.77 16.61 -18.39
C LYS A 16 20.33 15.69 -17.32
N LYS A 17 21.44 16.08 -16.68
CA LYS A 17 22.14 15.30 -15.66
C LYS A 17 22.65 16.23 -14.57
N VAL A 18 22.58 15.77 -13.33
CA VAL A 18 23.20 16.43 -12.17
C VAL A 18 24.34 15.55 -11.70
N GLN A 19 25.58 16.05 -11.77
CA GLN A 19 26.75 15.36 -11.25
C GLN A 19 26.99 15.80 -9.81
N LEU A 20 27.03 14.85 -8.88
CA LEU A 20 27.41 15.11 -7.50
C LEU A 20 28.93 14.90 -7.34
N GLY A 21 29.55 15.68 -6.46
CA GLY A 21 30.98 15.64 -6.17
C GLY A 21 31.30 16.43 -4.90
N ILE A 22 32.55 16.33 -4.46
CA ILE A 22 33.10 17.10 -3.34
C ILE A 22 33.93 18.22 -3.92
N LEU A 23 33.74 19.46 -3.44
CA LEU A 23 34.51 20.60 -3.92
C LEU A 23 35.94 20.52 -3.41
N SER A 24 36.91 20.64 -4.32
CA SER A 24 38.31 20.75 -3.92
C SER A 24 38.58 22.12 -3.27
N PRO A 25 39.54 22.22 -2.33
CA PRO A 25 39.94 23.52 -1.74
C PRO A 25 40.36 24.54 -2.80
N ASP A 26 41.01 24.08 -3.88
CA ASP A 26 41.48 24.96 -4.95
C ASP A 26 40.34 25.46 -5.84
N GLU A 27 39.32 24.63 -6.09
CA GLU A 27 38.10 25.08 -6.76
C GLU A 27 37.32 26.08 -5.91
N ILE A 28 37.23 25.88 -4.59
CA ILE A 28 36.58 26.83 -3.68
C ILE A 28 37.25 28.21 -3.78
N ARG A 29 38.59 28.25 -3.76
CA ARG A 29 39.34 29.51 -3.95
C ARG A 29 39.10 30.13 -5.31
N LYS A 30 39.14 29.34 -6.39
CA LYS A 30 38.90 29.81 -7.77
C LYS A 30 37.47 30.32 -8.00
N GLN A 31 36.48 29.74 -7.33
CA GLN A 31 35.09 30.17 -7.41
C GLN A 31 34.81 31.42 -6.58
N SER A 32 35.66 31.72 -5.60
CA SER A 32 35.41 32.79 -4.65
C SER A 32 35.71 34.17 -5.22
N VAL A 33 34.81 35.13 -4.97
CA VAL A 33 34.95 36.53 -5.43
C VAL A 33 35.74 37.41 -4.45
N THR A 34 35.93 36.95 -3.21
CA THR A 34 36.73 37.66 -2.19
C THR A 34 38.20 37.27 -2.32
N ALA A 35 38.94 38.02 -3.13
CA ALA A 35 40.39 37.85 -3.26
C ALA A 35 41.08 38.00 -1.89
N GLY A 36 41.75 36.94 -1.43
CA GLY A 36 42.40 36.87 -0.11
C GLY A 36 41.51 36.35 1.03
N GLY A 37 40.30 35.89 0.75
CA GLY A 37 39.38 35.29 1.72
C GLY A 37 38.72 36.31 2.65
N ILE A 38 37.81 35.83 3.49
CA ILE A 38 37.16 36.65 4.53
C ILE A 38 38.05 36.65 5.77
N LYS A 39 38.50 37.84 6.18
CA LYS A 39 39.44 38.02 7.29
C LYS A 39 38.81 38.70 8.50
N TYR A 40 37.83 39.58 8.27
CA TYR A 40 37.25 40.40 9.32
C TYR A 40 35.94 39.81 9.85
N PRO A 41 35.78 39.65 11.17
CA PRO A 41 34.52 39.23 11.77
C PRO A 41 33.50 40.37 11.83
N GLU A 42 33.92 41.63 11.74
CA GLU A 42 32.99 42.77 11.71
C GLU A 42 32.20 42.80 10.40
N ILE A 43 30.90 43.07 10.51
CA ILE A 43 29.98 43.07 9.38
C ILE A 43 29.94 44.45 8.70
N TYR A 44 29.92 45.52 9.51
CA TYR A 44 29.82 46.90 9.05
C TYR A 44 30.96 47.76 9.59
N GLU A 45 31.39 48.72 8.78
CA GLU A 45 32.36 49.75 9.12
C GLU A 45 31.78 51.11 8.66
N GLY A 46 31.55 52.04 9.58
CA GLY A 46 30.94 53.34 9.27
C GLY A 46 29.54 53.24 8.63
N GLY A 47 28.74 52.24 9.00
CA GLY A 47 27.39 52.03 8.45
C GLY A 47 27.35 51.40 7.04
N LYS A 48 28.51 51.09 6.45
CA LYS A 48 28.64 50.37 5.18
C LYS A 48 29.18 48.96 5.41
N PRO A 49 28.82 47.96 4.58
CA PRO A 49 29.39 46.62 4.70
C PRO A 49 30.90 46.65 4.50
N LYS A 50 31.64 45.95 5.36
CA LYS A 50 33.11 45.94 5.36
C LYS A 50 33.66 45.07 4.24
N LEU A 51 34.65 45.58 3.49
CA LEU A 51 35.38 44.81 2.48
C LEU A 51 36.26 43.74 3.14
N GLY A 52 36.23 42.51 2.63
CA GLY A 52 36.90 41.36 3.26
C GLY A 52 36.24 40.90 4.57
N GLY A 53 35.06 41.42 4.89
CA GLY A 53 34.18 40.97 5.97
C GLY A 53 33.15 39.94 5.50
N ILE A 54 32.31 39.48 6.41
CA ILE A 54 31.32 38.43 6.13
C ILE A 54 30.19 38.91 5.20
N MET A 55 29.86 40.20 5.20
CA MET A 55 28.87 40.80 4.29
C MET A 55 29.53 41.62 3.18
N ASP A 56 30.63 41.12 2.62
CA ASP A 56 31.34 41.82 1.53
C ASP A 56 30.38 42.14 0.36
N PRO A 57 30.30 43.40 -0.10
CA PRO A 57 29.40 43.83 -1.19
C PRO A 57 29.67 43.12 -2.54
N ARG A 58 30.82 42.46 -2.69
CA ARG A 58 31.13 41.59 -3.85
C ARG A 58 30.37 40.26 -3.81
N GLN A 59 29.96 39.77 -2.63
CA GLN A 59 29.21 38.51 -2.49
C GLN A 59 27.73 38.65 -2.86
N GLY A 60 27.19 39.87 -2.90
CA GLY A 60 25.78 40.13 -3.23
C GLY A 60 25.23 41.32 -2.47
N VAL A 61 23.98 41.67 -2.77
CA VAL A 61 23.26 42.79 -2.15
C VAL A 61 22.03 42.34 -1.38
N THR A 62 21.80 42.96 -0.23
CA THR A 62 20.59 42.74 0.59
C THR A 62 19.61 43.89 0.53
N ASN A 63 20.04 45.07 0.08
CA ASN A 63 19.21 46.27 -0.01
C ASN A 63 18.65 46.41 -1.43
N ARG A 64 17.36 46.75 -1.56
CA ARG A 64 16.70 46.90 -2.87
C ARG A 64 17.32 48.00 -3.74
N SER A 65 17.88 49.04 -3.13
CA SER A 65 18.51 50.17 -3.84
C SER A 65 19.99 49.95 -4.16
N ALA A 66 20.64 48.95 -3.54
CA ALA A 66 22.06 48.68 -3.76
C ALA A 66 22.24 47.71 -4.93
N ARG A 67 23.36 47.86 -5.66
CA ARG A 67 23.77 46.94 -6.75
C ARG A 67 25.00 46.14 -6.36
N CYS A 68 25.07 44.91 -6.84
CA CYS A 68 26.19 44.03 -6.55
C CYS A 68 27.47 44.48 -7.26
N GLN A 69 28.59 44.54 -6.55
CA GLN A 69 29.87 44.96 -7.14
C GLN A 69 30.46 43.95 -8.15
N THR A 70 29.94 42.71 -8.19
CA THR A 70 30.43 41.65 -9.08
C THR A 70 29.61 41.52 -10.37
N CYS A 71 28.27 41.55 -10.27
CA CYS A 71 27.38 41.30 -11.42
C CYS A 71 26.44 42.48 -11.76
N ASP A 72 26.50 43.58 -11.01
CA ASP A 72 25.62 44.77 -11.13
C ASP A 72 24.10 44.51 -11.02
N GLY A 73 23.70 43.27 -10.73
CA GLY A 73 22.28 42.91 -10.54
C GLY A 73 21.68 43.49 -9.26
N ASN A 74 20.35 43.68 -9.29
CA ASN A 74 19.55 44.00 -8.11
C ASN A 74 19.36 42.77 -7.19
N MET A 75 18.66 42.93 -6.06
CA MET A 75 18.43 41.84 -5.09
C MET A 75 17.72 40.60 -5.69
N ASN A 76 16.86 40.78 -6.71
CA ASN A 76 16.10 39.68 -7.31
C ASN A 76 16.88 38.99 -8.45
N GLU A 77 17.67 39.75 -9.19
CA GLU A 77 18.46 39.28 -10.34
C GLU A 77 19.81 38.69 -9.91
N CYS A 78 20.43 39.23 -8.87
CA CYS A 78 21.72 38.75 -8.37
C CYS A 78 21.56 37.36 -7.73
N PRO A 79 22.23 36.31 -8.22
CA PRO A 79 22.18 34.98 -7.62
C PRO A 79 22.97 34.89 -6.30
N GLY A 80 23.86 35.85 -6.05
CA GLY A 80 24.87 35.82 -5.00
C GLY A 80 26.14 35.07 -5.42
N HIS A 81 27.28 35.49 -4.86
CA HIS A 81 28.61 34.97 -5.18
C HIS A 81 29.32 34.46 -3.92
N PHE A 82 29.98 33.31 -4.03
CA PHE A 82 30.61 32.65 -2.89
C PHE A 82 31.87 33.38 -2.39
N GLY A 83 32.04 33.42 -1.07
CA GLY A 83 33.29 33.73 -0.39
C GLY A 83 34.05 32.46 -0.01
N HIS A 84 35.24 32.62 0.58
CA HIS A 84 35.94 31.51 1.24
C HIS A 84 36.68 31.99 2.49
N ILE A 85 36.96 31.07 3.40
CA ILE A 85 37.81 31.25 4.58
C ILE A 85 38.89 30.17 4.53
N ASP A 86 40.16 30.58 4.47
CA ASP A 86 41.27 29.65 4.68
C ASP A 86 41.43 29.38 6.17
N LEU A 87 41.38 28.11 6.56
CA LEU A 87 41.54 27.70 7.95
C LEU A 87 43.03 27.62 8.30
N ALA A 88 43.41 28.05 9.50
CA ALA A 88 44.78 27.95 10.00
C ALA A 88 45.22 26.48 10.14
N LYS A 89 44.29 25.61 10.57
CA LYS A 89 44.47 24.16 10.66
C LYS A 89 43.30 23.44 9.97
N PRO A 90 43.54 22.32 9.25
CA PRO A 90 42.46 21.55 8.67
C PRO A 90 41.60 20.89 9.76
N VAL A 91 40.32 20.71 9.46
CA VAL A 91 39.34 20.12 10.38
C VAL A 91 38.55 19.00 9.70
N PHE A 92 38.00 18.08 10.50
CA PHE A 92 37.17 17.01 9.99
C PHE A 92 35.77 17.51 9.61
N HIS A 93 35.25 17.10 8.45
CA HIS A 93 33.85 17.32 8.11
C HIS A 93 32.96 16.29 8.82
N VAL A 94 31.99 16.75 9.64
CA VAL A 94 31.13 15.86 10.44
C VAL A 94 30.34 14.87 9.59
N GLY A 95 29.82 15.32 8.43
CA GLY A 95 29.06 14.46 7.53
C GLY A 95 29.89 13.35 6.86
N PHE A 96 31.22 13.50 6.80
CA PHE A 96 32.12 12.50 6.20
C PHE A 96 32.91 11.73 7.27
N PHE A 97 32.66 11.98 8.56
CA PHE A 97 33.47 11.45 9.64
C PHE A 97 33.51 9.91 9.66
N GLU A 98 32.36 9.26 9.46
CA GLU A 98 32.28 7.80 9.34
C GLU A 98 33.03 7.28 8.10
N LYS A 99 32.89 7.98 6.97
CA LYS A 99 33.55 7.60 5.70
C LYS A 99 35.07 7.72 5.78
N THR A 100 35.56 8.77 6.42
CA THR A 100 36.99 8.97 6.72
C THR A 100 37.55 7.80 7.53
N ILE A 101 36.80 7.30 8.53
CA ILE A 101 37.22 6.14 9.33
C ILE A 101 37.19 4.85 8.51
N GLU A 102 36.19 4.65 7.65
CA GLU A 102 36.14 3.49 6.74
C GLU A 102 37.38 3.46 5.84
N ILE A 103 37.75 4.59 5.23
CA ILE A 103 38.92 4.70 4.34
C ILE A 103 40.21 4.49 5.11
N LEU A 104 40.37 5.09 6.30
CA LEU A 104 41.56 4.91 7.14
C LEU A 104 41.76 3.45 7.59
N ARG A 105 40.70 2.64 7.61
CA ARG A 105 40.79 1.19 7.90
C ARG A 105 41.08 0.36 6.65
N CYS A 106 40.91 0.91 5.45
CA CYS A 106 41.27 0.24 4.18
C CYS A 106 42.70 0.53 3.75
N VAL A 107 43.23 1.68 4.17
CA VAL A 107 44.54 2.21 3.77
C VAL A 107 45.54 2.06 4.92
N CYS A 108 46.79 1.75 4.60
CA CYS A 108 47.85 1.66 5.58
C CYS A 108 48.21 3.04 6.16
N TYR A 109 48.30 3.11 7.49
CA TYR A 109 48.65 4.32 8.25
C TYR A 109 49.98 4.97 7.82
N TYR A 110 50.98 4.16 7.44
CA TYR A 110 52.33 4.64 7.13
C TYR A 110 52.59 4.87 5.63
N CYS A 111 52.38 3.85 4.78
CA CYS A 111 52.66 3.94 3.34
C CYS A 111 51.49 4.48 2.51
N SER A 112 50.31 4.66 3.10
CA SER A 112 49.10 5.19 2.42
C SER A 112 48.59 4.36 1.24
N LYS A 113 49.12 3.15 1.03
CA LYS A 113 48.60 2.15 0.07
C LYS A 113 47.46 1.35 0.65
N LEU A 114 46.65 0.75 -0.22
CA LEU A 114 45.58 -0.16 0.18
C LEU A 114 46.14 -1.43 0.86
N LEU A 115 45.53 -1.87 1.95
CA LEU A 115 45.98 -3.03 2.74
C LEU A 115 45.87 -4.37 1.99
N VAL A 116 45.24 -4.38 0.83
CA VAL A 116 44.92 -5.54 0.01
C VAL A 116 45.52 -5.30 -1.36
N SER A 117 46.19 -6.29 -1.91
CA SER A 117 46.70 -6.20 -3.27
C SER A 117 45.56 -6.10 -4.31
N PRO A 118 45.74 -5.30 -5.38
CA PRO A 118 44.77 -5.25 -6.48
C PRO A 118 44.58 -6.60 -7.17
N ASN A 119 45.58 -7.49 -7.08
CA ASN A 119 45.58 -8.84 -7.66
C ASN A 119 44.87 -9.89 -6.80
N ASN A 120 44.31 -9.51 -5.64
CA ASN A 120 43.60 -10.47 -4.79
C ASN A 120 42.33 -10.98 -5.50
N PRO A 121 42.13 -12.30 -5.65
CA PRO A 121 40.98 -12.86 -6.38
C PRO A 121 39.64 -12.45 -5.75
N LYS A 122 39.58 -12.29 -4.42
CA LYS A 122 38.37 -11.82 -3.73
C LYS A 122 38.02 -10.37 -4.08
N LEU A 123 39.03 -9.54 -4.36
CA LEU A 123 38.82 -8.16 -4.78
C LEU A 123 38.31 -8.10 -6.23
N GLN A 124 38.85 -8.94 -7.12
CA GLN A 124 38.36 -9.08 -8.49
C GLN A 124 36.90 -9.57 -8.54
N GLU A 125 36.52 -10.52 -7.69
CA GLU A 125 35.11 -10.91 -7.52
C GLU A 125 34.23 -9.74 -7.07
N ILE A 126 34.71 -8.89 -6.16
CA ILE A 126 33.99 -7.70 -5.71
C ILE A 126 33.78 -6.74 -6.89
N PHE A 127 34.79 -6.53 -7.74
CA PHE A 127 34.66 -5.69 -8.94
C PHE A 127 33.57 -6.21 -9.89
N LEU A 128 33.60 -7.49 -10.24
CA LEU A 128 32.59 -8.10 -11.10
C LEU A 128 31.17 -7.97 -10.52
N LYS A 129 31.02 -8.12 -9.20
CA LYS A 129 29.71 -8.01 -8.53
C LYS A 129 29.24 -6.57 -8.32
N SER A 130 30.10 -5.56 -8.50
CA SER A 130 29.84 -4.17 -8.10
C SER A 130 30.23 -3.11 -9.13
N GLU A 131 30.32 -3.47 -10.42
CA GLU A 131 30.75 -2.59 -11.50
C GLU A 131 30.01 -1.25 -11.49
N ASP A 132 28.67 -1.27 -11.38
CA ASP A 132 27.80 -0.08 -11.36
C ASP A 132 27.50 0.48 -9.96
N GLN A 133 28.03 -0.12 -8.89
CA GLN A 133 27.65 0.20 -7.50
C GLN A 133 28.86 0.55 -6.62
N PRO A 134 29.42 1.77 -6.75
CA PRO A 134 30.62 2.19 -6.02
C PRO A 134 30.43 2.20 -4.49
N GLY A 135 29.24 2.53 -3.99
CA GLY A 135 28.95 2.50 -2.55
C GLY A 135 28.99 1.10 -1.95
N LYS A 136 28.47 0.10 -2.68
CA LYS A 136 28.51 -1.31 -2.26
C LYS A 136 29.94 -1.86 -2.36
N ARG A 137 30.68 -1.46 -3.40
CA ARG A 137 32.11 -1.78 -3.56
C ARG A 137 32.90 -1.37 -2.32
N MET A 138 32.78 -0.10 -1.91
CA MET A 138 33.50 0.42 -0.73
C MET A 138 33.18 -0.38 0.54
N ALA A 139 31.92 -0.75 0.76
CA ALA A 139 31.52 -1.53 1.93
C ALA A 139 32.16 -2.93 1.96
N LEU A 140 32.18 -3.61 0.81
CA LEU A 140 32.80 -4.94 0.67
C LEU A 140 34.33 -4.87 0.82
N VAL A 141 34.96 -3.86 0.22
CA VAL A 141 36.41 -3.60 0.39
C VAL A 141 36.72 -3.33 1.85
N HIS A 142 35.89 -2.52 2.54
CA HIS A 142 36.04 -2.24 3.96
C HIS A 142 35.92 -3.50 4.82
N GLU A 143 34.95 -4.36 4.57
CA GLU A 143 34.77 -5.63 5.29
C GLU A 143 35.99 -6.55 5.11
N LEU A 144 36.54 -6.61 3.89
CA LEU A 144 37.75 -7.38 3.59
C LEU A 144 38.99 -6.82 4.30
N CYS A 145 39.13 -5.49 4.36
CA CYS A 145 40.26 -4.83 5.03
C CYS A 145 40.17 -4.89 6.56
N LYS A 146 38.95 -4.92 7.13
CA LYS A 146 38.72 -4.90 8.59
C LYS A 146 39.38 -6.07 9.33
N GLY A 147 39.58 -7.20 8.65
CA GLY A 147 40.27 -8.38 9.21
C GLY A 147 41.80 -8.30 9.18
N LYS A 148 42.39 -7.34 8.45
CA LYS A 148 43.85 -7.25 8.25
C LYS A 148 44.48 -6.27 9.24
N ASN A 149 45.30 -6.80 10.15
CA ASN A 149 46.01 -5.99 11.17
C ASN A 149 47.47 -5.69 10.78
N ILE A 150 47.94 -6.20 9.64
CA ILE A 150 49.30 -6.01 9.12
C ILE A 150 49.18 -5.59 7.66
N CYS A 151 49.99 -4.63 7.22
CA CYS A 151 50.04 -4.22 5.82
C CYS A 151 50.68 -5.33 4.97
N GLU A 152 49.92 -5.90 4.03
CA GLU A 152 50.46 -6.85 3.05
C GLU A 152 51.48 -6.16 2.14
N GLY A 153 52.59 -6.84 1.83
CA GLY A 153 53.60 -6.35 0.88
C GLY A 153 54.89 -5.79 1.50
N GLY A 154 55.20 -6.06 2.77
CA GLY A 154 56.60 -5.95 3.21
C GLY A 154 57.38 -7.14 2.67
N ASP A 155 58.48 -6.88 1.96
CA ASP A 155 59.38 -7.96 1.52
C ASP A 155 59.87 -8.71 2.77
N GLN A 156 59.45 -9.97 2.93
CA GLN A 156 60.30 -10.91 3.64
C GLN A 156 61.41 -11.26 2.65
N ILE A 157 62.46 -10.42 2.59
CA ILE A 157 63.75 -10.87 2.06
C ILE A 157 64.28 -11.84 3.12
N GLY A 158 63.82 -13.09 3.07
CA GLY A 158 64.63 -14.21 3.47
C GLY A 158 65.60 -14.45 2.33
N GLU A 159 66.89 -14.20 2.56
CA GLU A 159 67.92 -14.76 1.69
C GLU A 159 67.70 -16.29 1.67
N ASP A 160 67.56 -16.87 0.47
CA ASP A 160 67.54 -18.32 0.16
C ASP A 160 66.24 -18.97 -0.41
N GLU A 161 65.28 -18.24 -1.00
CA GLU A 161 64.28 -18.86 -1.89
C GLU A 161 64.20 -18.20 -3.30
N PRO A 162 64.11 -18.99 -4.39
CA PRO A 162 64.04 -18.45 -5.75
C PRO A 162 62.72 -17.72 -6.00
N ILE A 163 62.82 -16.49 -6.51
CA ILE A 163 61.69 -15.63 -6.87
C ILE A 163 60.85 -16.31 -7.96
N THR A 164 59.63 -16.70 -7.62
CA THR A 164 58.58 -17.02 -8.59
C THR A 164 57.79 -15.73 -8.91
N GLU A 165 57.27 -15.58 -10.14
CA GLU A 165 56.52 -14.39 -10.58
C GLU A 165 55.30 -14.06 -9.70
N ASP A 166 54.81 -15.04 -8.92
CA ASP A 166 53.70 -14.91 -7.97
C ASP A 166 54.06 -14.21 -6.64
N MET A 167 55.34 -13.89 -6.40
CA MET A 167 55.83 -13.27 -5.15
C MET A 167 56.24 -11.80 -5.27
N VAL A 168 55.77 -11.06 -6.28
CA VAL A 168 55.96 -9.60 -6.33
C VAL A 168 54.95 -8.93 -5.38
N GLY A 169 55.38 -8.59 -4.16
CA GLY A 169 54.57 -7.79 -3.24
C GLY A 169 54.16 -6.46 -3.87
N HIS A 170 52.92 -5.99 -3.65
CA HIS A 170 52.43 -4.72 -4.22
C HIS A 170 53.02 -3.46 -3.53
N GLY A 171 54.16 -3.62 -2.84
CA GLY A 171 54.98 -2.58 -2.24
C GLY A 171 54.38 -1.97 -0.97
N GLY A 172 53.80 -2.78 -0.08
CA GLY A 172 53.39 -2.37 1.26
C GLY A 172 54.57 -2.23 2.22
N CYS A 173 54.34 -1.74 3.45
CA CYS A 173 55.45 -1.50 4.39
C CYS A 173 55.57 -2.53 5.53
N GLY A 174 54.75 -3.59 5.55
CA GLY A 174 54.80 -4.67 6.55
C GLY A 174 54.45 -4.30 8.00
N ARG A 175 54.10 -3.04 8.29
CA ARG A 175 53.88 -2.54 9.66
C ARG A 175 52.49 -2.90 10.20
N SER A 176 52.41 -3.07 11.52
CA SER A 176 51.14 -3.29 12.23
C SER A 176 50.24 -2.05 12.15
N GLN A 177 48.96 -2.30 11.89
CA GLN A 177 47.96 -1.25 11.73
C GLN A 177 47.26 -0.98 13.07
N PRO A 178 47.00 0.30 13.40
CA PRO A 178 46.23 0.64 14.57
C PRO A 178 44.75 0.26 14.40
N SER A 179 44.12 -0.15 15.48
CA SER A 179 42.66 -0.15 15.57
C SER A 179 42.15 1.28 15.73
N ILE A 180 41.39 1.74 14.73
CA ILE A 180 40.86 3.11 14.67
C ILE A 180 39.44 3.14 15.22
N SER A 181 39.19 4.04 16.17
CA SER A 181 37.89 4.23 16.83
C SER A 181 37.50 5.71 16.91
N ASN A 182 36.19 5.99 16.94
CA ASN A 182 35.64 7.33 17.11
C ASN A 182 35.37 7.61 18.61
N ARG A 183 35.70 8.82 19.08
CA ARG A 183 35.22 9.37 20.36
C ARG A 183 34.87 10.84 20.20
N GLN A 184 33.57 11.20 20.20
CA GLN A 184 33.07 12.58 20.34
C GLN A 184 33.79 13.64 19.45
N LEU A 185 33.88 13.38 18.14
CA LEU A 185 34.57 14.21 17.11
C LEU A 185 36.10 14.08 17.03
N GLU A 186 36.71 13.20 17.81
CA GLU A 186 38.12 12.83 17.70
C GLU A 186 38.28 11.40 17.18
N ILE A 187 39.34 11.16 16.39
CA ILE A 187 39.71 9.83 15.90
C ILE A 187 40.88 9.32 16.75
N ILE A 188 40.73 8.14 17.35
CA ILE A 188 41.76 7.54 18.21
C ILE A 188 42.29 6.27 17.56
N ALA A 189 43.61 6.21 17.39
CA ALA A 189 44.36 5.04 16.97
C ALA A 189 44.94 4.30 18.18
N LYS A 190 44.72 2.98 18.24
CA LYS A 190 45.27 2.10 19.29
C LYS A 190 46.01 0.92 18.68
N TRP A 191 47.29 0.77 19.01
CA TRP A 191 48.07 -0.41 18.64
C TRP A 191 47.92 -1.50 19.69
N LYS A 192 47.65 -2.73 19.26
CA LYS A 192 47.48 -3.89 20.15
C LYS A 192 48.80 -4.62 20.47
N ASN A 193 49.80 -4.52 19.59
CA ASN A 193 51.08 -5.24 19.71
C ASN A 193 52.25 -4.24 19.74
N LEU A 194 52.50 -3.66 20.91
CA LEU A 194 53.80 -3.09 21.28
C LEU A 194 54.20 -3.77 22.58
N ASP A 195 55.45 -4.20 22.67
CA ASP A 195 55.99 -5.07 23.72
C ASP A 195 55.58 -4.66 25.15
N ILE A 196 55.55 -5.66 26.04
CA ILE A 196 55.08 -5.67 27.44
C ILE A 196 55.64 -4.51 28.31
N VAL A 197 56.68 -3.81 27.86
CA VAL A 197 57.34 -2.69 28.57
C VAL A 197 56.69 -1.32 28.25
N SER A 198 55.96 -1.19 27.13
CA SER A 198 55.30 0.06 26.72
C SER A 198 53.81 -0.17 26.51
N GLY A 199 53.00 0.11 27.54
CA GLY A 199 51.54 -0.04 27.48
C GLY A 199 50.91 0.54 26.21
N ALA A 200 49.81 -0.07 25.75
CA ALA A 200 49.13 0.23 24.48
C ALA A 200 49.07 1.75 24.18
N LYS A 201 49.86 2.18 23.19
CA LYS A 201 49.95 3.59 22.78
C LYS A 201 48.61 4.02 22.20
N LYS A 202 47.88 4.88 22.92
CA LYS A 202 46.65 5.54 22.44
C LYS A 202 47.04 6.90 21.88
N LEU A 203 46.80 7.11 20.59
CA LEU A 203 47.11 8.38 19.92
C LEU A 203 45.84 8.99 19.35
N VAL A 204 45.63 10.29 19.57
CA VAL A 204 44.59 11.06 18.88
C VAL A 204 45.14 11.49 17.53
N LEU A 205 44.46 11.12 16.44
CA LEU A 205 44.85 11.49 15.09
C LEU A 205 44.40 12.91 14.77
N THR A 206 45.35 13.76 14.38
CA THR A 206 45.07 15.12 13.90
C THR A 206 44.58 15.08 12.45
N ALA A 207 43.73 16.03 12.07
CA ALA A 207 43.22 16.12 10.70
C ALA A 207 44.34 16.38 9.67
N GLU A 208 45.41 17.10 10.05
CA GLU A 208 46.60 17.28 9.22
C GLU A 208 47.27 15.96 8.85
N HIS A 209 47.39 15.05 9.83
CA HIS A 209 48.01 13.77 9.60
C HIS A 209 47.18 12.89 8.66
N VAL A 210 45.85 12.87 8.86
CA VAL A 210 44.93 12.15 7.97
C VAL A 210 44.95 12.74 6.55
N LEU A 211 45.02 14.07 6.43
CA LEU A 211 45.14 14.74 5.13
C LEU A 211 46.42 14.36 4.40
N ALA A 212 47.55 14.23 5.11
CA ALA A 212 48.80 13.79 4.52
C ALA A 212 48.73 12.34 4.01
N ILE A 213 48.02 11.46 4.72
CA ILE A 213 47.76 10.07 4.27
C ILE A 213 46.90 10.10 3.00
N PHE A 214 45.80 10.85 3.00
CA PHE A 214 44.86 10.89 1.86
C PHE A 214 45.46 11.49 0.60
N LYS A 215 46.37 12.46 0.72
CA LYS A 215 47.12 13.04 -0.42
C LYS A 215 48.02 12.03 -1.13
N ARG A 216 48.48 11.01 -0.41
CA ARG A 216 49.39 9.97 -0.95
C ARG A 216 48.64 8.83 -1.64
N ILE A 217 47.31 8.75 -1.51
CA ILE A 217 46.50 7.73 -2.19
C ILE A 217 46.49 8.01 -3.68
N SER A 218 46.83 7.01 -4.49
CA SER A 218 46.84 7.10 -5.94
C SER A 218 45.41 7.14 -6.53
N ASP A 219 45.26 7.63 -7.76
CA ASP A 219 43.96 7.71 -8.43
C ASP A 219 43.38 6.31 -8.74
N GLU A 220 44.25 5.34 -9.03
CA GLU A 220 43.87 3.92 -9.22
C GLU A 220 43.30 3.33 -7.92
N GLU A 221 43.97 3.53 -6.79
CA GLU A 221 43.49 3.07 -5.48
C GLU A 221 42.18 3.76 -5.06
N CYS A 222 42.00 5.03 -5.42
CA CYS A 222 40.73 5.74 -5.23
C CYS A 222 39.59 5.06 -6.00
N ALA A 223 39.83 4.68 -7.26
CA ALA A 223 38.85 3.95 -8.07
C ALA A 223 38.52 2.56 -7.49
N ILE A 224 39.54 1.88 -6.92
CA ILE A 224 39.37 0.58 -6.24
C ILE A 224 38.49 0.73 -4.99
N LEU A 225 38.71 1.78 -4.19
CA LEU A 225 37.87 2.11 -3.04
C LEU A 225 36.43 2.48 -3.43
N GLY A 226 36.14 2.68 -4.71
CA GLY A 226 34.81 3.08 -5.20
C GLY A 226 34.60 4.59 -5.16
N MET A 227 35.65 5.39 -5.30
CA MET A 227 35.59 6.85 -5.42
C MET A 227 36.10 7.29 -6.80
N ASP A 228 35.52 8.33 -7.37
CA ASP A 228 35.97 8.90 -8.65
C ASP A 228 37.03 9.98 -8.39
N PRO A 229 38.28 9.82 -8.86
CA PRO A 229 39.36 10.78 -8.59
C PRO A 229 39.08 12.18 -9.15
N LYS A 230 38.20 12.30 -10.16
CA LYS A 230 37.88 13.60 -10.76
C LYS A 230 36.88 14.41 -9.93
N TYR A 231 35.93 13.75 -9.29
CA TYR A 231 34.80 14.43 -8.61
C TYR A 231 34.78 14.24 -7.09
N ALA A 232 35.47 13.24 -6.55
CA ALA A 232 35.44 12.94 -5.13
C ALA A 232 36.76 12.26 -4.68
N ARG A 233 37.82 13.04 -4.44
CA ARG A 233 39.03 12.52 -3.78
C ARG A 233 38.87 12.46 -2.26
N PRO A 234 39.47 11.45 -1.59
CA PRO A 234 39.43 11.33 -0.12
C PRO A 234 39.93 12.57 0.62
N GLU A 235 40.98 13.21 0.12
CA GLU A 235 41.60 14.40 0.72
C GLU A 235 40.64 15.61 0.81
N TRP A 236 39.66 15.72 -0.11
CA TRP A 236 38.70 16.82 -0.13
C TRP A 236 37.61 16.69 0.95
N MET A 237 37.51 15.53 1.62
CA MET A 237 36.62 15.36 2.77
C MET A 237 37.10 16.12 4.02
N ILE A 238 38.38 16.50 4.06
CA ILE A 238 38.97 17.28 5.14
C ILE A 238 38.92 18.76 4.75
N ILE A 239 38.33 19.58 5.62
CA ILE A 239 38.10 20.99 5.34
C ILE A 239 39.39 21.73 5.65
N SER A 240 40.07 22.19 4.61
CA SER A 240 41.18 23.15 4.69
C SER A 240 40.75 24.56 4.29
N CYS A 241 39.81 24.66 3.35
CA CYS A 241 39.18 25.90 2.92
C CYS A 241 37.67 25.77 3.07
N LEU A 242 37.03 26.69 3.79
CA LEU A 242 35.60 26.68 4.05
C LEU A 242 34.90 27.65 3.08
N PRO A 243 33.96 27.19 2.22
CA PRO A 243 33.20 28.09 1.36
C PRO A 243 32.19 28.89 2.19
N VAL A 244 32.09 30.19 1.93
CA VAL A 244 31.15 31.08 2.60
C VAL A 244 29.96 31.34 1.68
N PRO A 245 28.74 30.96 2.08
CA PRO A 245 27.56 31.18 1.25
C PRO A 245 27.28 32.68 1.10
N PRO A 246 26.75 33.12 -0.07
CA PRO A 246 26.39 34.51 -0.28
C PRO A 246 25.24 34.98 0.64
N PRO A 247 25.04 36.29 0.79
CA PRO A 247 23.96 36.86 1.60
C PRO A 247 22.56 36.33 1.28
N ASN A 248 22.26 35.97 0.02
CA ASN A 248 20.96 35.43 -0.40
C ASN A 248 20.60 34.12 0.32
N THR A 249 21.60 33.31 0.69
CA THR A 249 21.40 32.06 1.44
C THR A 249 21.27 32.28 2.95
N ARG A 250 21.65 33.46 3.44
CA ARG A 250 21.64 33.88 4.85
C ARG A 250 21.08 35.31 5.01
N PRO A 251 19.82 35.53 4.58
CA PRO A 251 19.26 36.87 4.53
C PRO A 251 19.18 37.52 5.92
N PRO A 252 19.44 38.82 6.06
CA PRO A 252 19.24 39.54 7.31
C PRO A 252 17.74 39.60 7.68
N VAL A 253 17.42 39.66 8.97
CA VAL A 253 16.03 39.79 9.43
C VAL A 253 15.53 41.21 9.13
N MET A 254 14.30 41.33 8.61
CA MET A 254 13.73 42.60 8.09
C MET A 254 13.54 43.70 9.16
N ASN A 255 13.52 43.34 10.46
CA ASN A 255 13.48 44.29 11.57
C ASN A 255 14.90 44.44 12.12
N GLY A 256 15.56 45.53 11.75
CA GLY A 256 17.00 45.76 11.82
C GLY A 256 17.75 45.29 13.09
N SER A 257 18.98 44.81 12.85
CA SER A 257 20.08 44.46 13.77
C SER A 257 20.35 42.97 13.95
N GLU A 258 19.34 42.11 13.84
CA GLU A 258 19.56 40.66 14.00
C GLU A 258 19.92 39.96 12.68
N HIS A 259 21.10 39.32 12.67
CA HIS A 259 21.60 38.56 11.54
C HIS A 259 21.20 37.08 11.64
N ASP A 260 21.07 36.43 10.46
CA ASP A 260 20.82 35.00 10.37
C ASP A 260 21.79 34.18 11.22
N TYR A 261 21.32 33.05 11.75
CA TYR A 261 22.13 32.17 12.60
C TYR A 261 23.42 31.70 11.90
N LEU A 262 23.39 31.45 10.57
CA LEU A 262 24.58 31.07 9.82
C LEU A 262 25.62 32.19 9.81
N THR A 263 25.18 33.44 9.63
CA THR A 263 26.05 34.62 9.66
C THR A 263 26.74 34.74 11.03
N ARG A 264 26.00 34.56 12.13
CA ARG A 264 26.58 34.59 13.49
C ARG A 264 27.62 33.48 13.69
N LYS A 265 27.35 32.27 13.21
CA LYS A 265 28.30 31.15 13.31
C LYS A 265 29.55 31.36 12.46
N LEU A 266 29.42 31.95 11.27
CA LEU A 266 30.57 32.32 10.45
C LEU A 266 31.43 33.39 11.12
N VAL A 267 30.83 34.36 11.82
CA VAL A 267 31.55 35.34 12.64
C VAL A 267 32.37 34.63 13.72
N ASP A 268 31.78 33.67 14.44
CA ASP A 268 32.48 32.90 15.47
C ASP A 268 33.68 32.11 14.88
N ILE A 269 33.51 31.51 13.69
CA ILE A 269 34.56 30.76 13.00
C ILE A 269 35.73 31.68 12.63
N VAL A 270 35.47 32.86 12.05
CA VAL A 270 36.53 33.81 11.68
C VAL A 270 37.28 34.30 12.92
N LYS A 271 36.57 34.57 14.03
CA LYS A 271 37.20 34.97 15.30
C LYS A 271 38.16 33.90 15.83
N VAL A 272 37.70 32.66 15.94
CA VAL A 272 38.50 31.54 16.46
C VAL A 272 39.66 31.23 15.51
N ASN A 273 39.46 31.31 14.20
CA ASN A 273 40.52 31.08 13.20
C ASN A 273 41.63 32.14 13.29
N ASN A 274 41.26 33.42 13.42
CA ASN A 274 42.23 34.51 13.58
C ASN A 274 42.97 34.44 14.93
N GLU A 275 42.30 33.98 15.99
CA GLU A 275 42.94 33.73 17.28
C GLU A 275 43.93 32.56 17.20
N LEU A 276 43.54 31.45 16.57
CA LEU A 276 44.42 30.30 16.34
C LEU A 276 45.67 30.70 15.53
N GLN A 277 45.50 31.47 14.45
CA GLN A 277 46.60 31.94 13.62
C GLN A 277 47.56 32.86 14.38
N ARG A 278 47.03 33.77 15.22
CA ARG A 278 47.86 34.64 16.07
C ARG A 278 48.63 33.85 17.13
N ASN A 279 47.98 32.89 17.78
CA ASN A 279 48.61 32.05 18.81
C ASN A 279 49.71 31.15 18.22
N GLU A 280 49.53 30.67 17.00
CA GLU A 280 50.57 29.91 16.28
C GLU A 280 51.75 30.81 15.89
N GLN A 281 51.49 32.04 15.41
CA GLN A 281 52.54 33.01 15.09
C GLN A 281 53.32 33.49 16.31
N SER A 282 52.67 33.61 17.47
CA SER A 282 53.31 33.99 18.73
C SER A 282 54.02 32.84 19.44
N GLY A 283 53.98 31.61 18.91
CA GLY A 283 54.58 30.43 19.52
C GLY A 283 53.95 30.01 20.84
N ALA A 284 52.61 30.06 20.95
CA ALA A 284 51.88 29.65 22.14
C ALA A 284 52.03 28.14 22.46
N GLU A 285 51.82 27.76 23.73
CA GLU A 285 51.94 26.36 24.16
C GLU A 285 50.93 25.42 23.49
N ASP A 286 51.36 24.19 23.19
CA ASP A 286 50.57 23.11 22.56
C ASP A 286 49.15 22.88 23.13
N PRO A 287 48.90 22.88 24.46
CA PRO A 287 47.54 22.70 24.99
C PRO A 287 46.58 23.83 24.59
N ILE A 288 47.07 25.06 24.44
CA ILE A 288 46.26 26.22 24.02
C ILE A 288 45.87 26.04 22.55
N ILE A 289 46.82 25.65 21.71
CA ILE A 289 46.59 25.37 20.28
C ILE A 289 45.59 24.21 20.12
N ALA A 290 45.76 23.13 20.88
CA ALA A 290 44.86 21.97 20.85
C ALA A 290 43.42 22.35 21.26
N ASN A 291 43.25 23.22 22.26
CA ASN A 291 41.92 23.70 22.67
C ASN A 291 41.25 24.57 21.58
N ASN A 292 42.01 25.47 20.95
CA ASN A 292 41.51 26.30 19.86
C ASN A 292 41.12 25.48 18.62
N ILE A 293 41.87 24.42 18.30
CA ILE A 293 41.51 23.46 17.23
C ILE A 293 40.18 22.76 17.56
N LYS A 294 39.97 22.33 18.81
CA LYS A 294 38.69 21.72 19.23
C LYS A 294 37.53 22.71 19.12
N MET A 295 37.74 23.96 19.51
CA MET A 295 36.73 25.02 19.39
C MET A 295 36.38 25.32 17.92
N LEU A 296 37.39 25.35 17.04
CA LEU A 296 37.20 25.51 15.59
C LEU A 296 36.40 24.33 15.00
N GLN A 297 36.80 23.09 15.33
CA GLN A 297 36.11 21.87 14.92
C GLN A 297 34.65 21.86 15.37
N PHE A 298 34.36 22.30 16.60
CA PHE A 298 33.00 22.39 17.14
C PHE A 298 32.13 23.41 16.40
N ASN A 299 32.66 24.61 16.13
CA ASN A 299 31.91 25.65 15.42
C ASN A 299 31.58 25.24 13.96
N ILE A 300 32.52 24.59 13.28
CA ILE A 300 32.30 24.07 11.91
C ILE A 300 31.33 22.88 11.91
N ALA A 301 31.40 22.01 12.92
CA ALA A 301 30.44 20.95 13.13
C ALA A 301 29.00 21.49 13.31
N MET A 302 28.84 22.52 14.15
CA MET A 302 27.55 23.16 14.40
C MET A 302 26.99 23.87 13.16
N LEU A 303 27.85 24.51 12.37
CA LEU A 303 27.45 25.10 11.08
C LEU A 303 26.86 24.05 10.14
N SER A 304 27.55 22.91 9.99
CA SER A 304 27.12 21.81 9.13
C SER A 304 25.78 21.22 9.57
N ASN A 305 25.60 20.97 10.87
CA ASN A 305 24.33 20.49 11.43
C ASN A 305 23.18 21.49 11.23
N SER A 306 23.48 22.79 11.32
CA SER A 306 22.48 23.84 11.12
C SER A 306 21.99 23.88 9.67
N ILE A 307 22.89 23.67 8.70
CA ILE A 307 22.53 23.55 7.28
C ILE A 307 21.69 22.27 7.05
N LYS A 308 22.09 21.14 7.63
CA LYS A 308 21.34 19.87 7.58
C LYS A 308 19.89 20.07 8.05
N ASN A 309 19.69 20.72 9.19
CA ASN A 309 18.36 21.01 9.75
C ASN A 309 17.51 21.91 8.85
N ARG A 310 18.11 22.79 8.03
CA ARG A 310 17.37 23.60 7.04
C ARG A 310 16.90 22.79 5.84
N LEU A 311 17.62 21.73 5.47
CA LEU A 311 17.27 20.86 4.35
C LEU A 311 16.26 19.78 4.74
N GLU A 312 16.46 19.17 5.92
CA GLU A 312 15.68 18.06 6.43
C GLU A 312 14.37 18.47 7.12
N GLY A 313 13.47 17.49 7.30
CA GLY A 313 12.24 17.67 8.07
C GLY A 313 11.04 18.17 7.27
N LYS A 314 9.92 18.38 7.97
CA LYS A 314 8.64 18.73 7.32
C LYS A 314 8.63 20.16 6.77
N LYS A 315 9.24 21.09 7.49
CA LYS A 315 9.40 22.51 7.11
C LYS A 315 10.75 22.80 6.44
N GLY A 316 11.58 21.78 6.24
CA GLY A 316 12.86 21.93 5.54
C GLY A 316 12.69 22.21 4.06
N ARG A 317 13.74 22.72 3.40
CA ARG A 317 13.68 23.19 2.00
C ARG A 317 13.27 22.11 1.00
N ILE A 318 13.70 20.86 1.20
CA ILE A 318 13.38 19.77 0.25
C ILE A 318 11.87 19.52 0.24
N ARG A 319 11.24 19.39 1.42
CA ARG A 319 9.80 19.09 1.49
C ARG A 319 8.93 20.34 1.35
N GLY A 320 9.31 21.44 2.00
CA GLY A 320 8.50 22.64 2.14
C GLY A 320 8.68 23.70 1.05
N ASN A 321 9.68 23.55 0.17
CA ASN A 321 9.90 24.47 -0.94
C ASN A 321 10.00 23.78 -2.30
N LEU A 322 10.62 22.59 -2.37
CA LEU A 322 10.77 21.85 -3.65
C LEU A 322 9.58 20.92 -3.93
N MET A 323 9.22 20.06 -2.96
CA MET A 323 8.11 19.11 -3.13
C MET A 323 6.73 19.76 -2.96
N GLY A 324 6.64 20.80 -2.16
CA GLY A 324 5.43 21.60 -1.98
C GLY A 324 5.81 23.06 -1.89
N LYS A 325 5.10 23.92 -2.60
CA LYS A 325 5.32 25.38 -2.57
C LYS A 325 3.97 26.08 -2.51
N LEU A 326 3.96 27.28 -1.93
CA LEU A 326 2.84 28.18 -2.12
C LEU A 326 2.82 28.63 -3.57
N VAL A 327 1.62 28.70 -4.14
CA VAL A 327 1.40 29.05 -5.54
C VAL A 327 0.50 30.28 -5.61
N ASP A 328 0.90 31.22 -6.46
CA ASP A 328 0.06 32.36 -6.83
C ASP A 328 -1.10 31.88 -7.70
N PHE A 329 -2.13 32.73 -7.90
CA PHE A 329 -3.35 32.39 -8.63
C PHE A 329 -4.12 31.19 -8.04
N SER A 330 -4.19 31.14 -6.71
CA SER A 330 -5.01 30.17 -5.98
C SER A 330 -5.96 30.89 -5.02
N ALA A 331 -7.18 30.35 -4.87
CA ALA A 331 -8.16 30.85 -3.93
C ALA A 331 -8.76 29.69 -3.14
N ARG A 332 -9.15 29.97 -1.90
CA ARG A 332 -9.78 28.99 -1.02
C ARG A 332 -10.95 29.64 -0.30
N THR A 333 -12.10 28.99 -0.38
CA THR A 333 -13.33 29.40 0.31
C THR A 333 -14.06 28.16 0.84
N VAL A 334 -15.07 28.36 1.68
CA VAL A 334 -15.96 27.30 2.14
C VAL A 334 -16.85 26.86 0.97
N ILE A 335 -16.97 25.55 0.78
CA ILE A 335 -17.86 24.98 -0.23
C ILE A 335 -19.31 25.04 0.24
N THR A 336 -20.22 25.37 -0.68
CA THR A 336 -21.67 25.33 -0.47
C THR A 336 -22.28 24.48 -1.58
N PRO A 337 -23.18 23.53 -1.27
CA PRO A 337 -23.82 22.73 -2.29
C PRO A 337 -24.76 23.61 -3.14
N ASP A 338 -24.68 23.48 -4.46
CA ASP A 338 -25.62 24.10 -5.39
C ASP A 338 -26.05 23.06 -6.46
N PRO A 339 -27.28 22.54 -6.38
CA PRO A 339 -27.77 21.53 -7.30
C PRO A 339 -28.10 22.06 -8.71
N ASN A 340 -28.09 23.38 -8.92
CA ASN A 340 -28.40 23.98 -10.22
C ASN A 340 -27.17 24.16 -11.10
N LEU A 341 -25.98 23.97 -10.54
CA LEU A 341 -24.73 23.97 -11.30
C LEU A 341 -24.52 22.63 -11.98
N ARG A 342 -23.98 22.66 -13.20
CA ARG A 342 -23.53 21.43 -13.87
C ARG A 342 -22.31 20.84 -13.15
N ILE A 343 -22.04 19.55 -13.36
CA ILE A 343 -20.90 18.85 -12.72
C ILE A 343 -19.55 19.49 -13.06
N ASP A 344 -19.41 20.00 -14.29
CA ASP A 344 -18.21 20.68 -14.79
C ASP A 344 -18.10 22.14 -14.33
N GLN A 345 -19.10 22.66 -13.61
CA GLN A 345 -19.16 24.04 -13.16
C GLN A 345 -18.80 24.15 -11.68
N VAL A 346 -18.16 25.27 -11.33
CA VAL A 346 -17.87 25.64 -9.95
C VAL A 346 -18.30 27.09 -9.72
N GLY A 347 -19.07 27.32 -8.66
CA GLY A 347 -19.47 28.67 -8.25
C GLY A 347 -18.27 29.45 -7.73
N VAL A 348 -17.86 30.50 -8.46
CA VAL A 348 -16.77 31.39 -8.03
C VAL A 348 -17.36 32.69 -7.47
N PRO A 349 -17.09 33.03 -6.19
CA PRO A 349 -17.50 34.31 -5.62
C PRO A 349 -16.96 35.49 -6.43
N ARG A 350 -17.79 36.52 -6.65
CA ARG A 350 -17.39 37.71 -7.44
C ARG A 350 -16.12 38.37 -6.93
N ILE A 351 -15.91 38.42 -5.61
CA ILE A 351 -14.70 39.00 -4.99
C ILE A 351 -13.44 38.21 -5.43
N ILE A 352 -13.53 36.88 -5.51
CA ILE A 352 -12.43 36.03 -5.97
C ILE A 352 -12.22 36.23 -7.47
N ALA A 353 -13.30 36.22 -8.26
CA ALA A 353 -13.22 36.42 -9.71
C ALA A 353 -12.65 37.80 -10.10
N GLN A 354 -12.87 38.84 -9.29
CA GLN A 354 -12.31 40.17 -9.50
C GLN A 354 -10.80 40.25 -9.20
N ASN A 355 -10.30 39.40 -8.29
CA ASN A 355 -8.88 39.36 -7.94
C ASN A 355 -8.08 38.39 -8.82
N MET A 356 -8.70 37.28 -9.22
CA MET A 356 -8.08 36.24 -10.04
C MET A 356 -8.06 36.69 -11.50
N THR A 357 -6.87 36.98 -12.02
CA THR A 357 -6.67 37.41 -13.41
C THR A 357 -6.09 36.27 -14.25
N PHE A 358 -6.43 36.25 -15.54
CA PHE A 358 -5.87 35.34 -16.54
C PHE A 358 -5.22 36.18 -17.65
N PRO A 359 -3.91 36.05 -17.90
CA PRO A 359 -3.24 36.81 -18.95
C PRO A 359 -3.56 36.21 -20.32
N GLU A 360 -4.63 36.70 -20.97
CA GLU A 360 -4.97 36.35 -22.35
C GLU A 360 -4.20 37.21 -23.35
N ILE A 361 -3.53 36.58 -24.33
CA ILE A 361 -2.77 37.29 -25.36
C ILE A 361 -3.76 37.98 -26.31
N VAL A 362 -3.53 39.26 -26.59
CA VAL A 362 -4.32 40.00 -27.58
C VAL A 362 -3.98 39.48 -28.97
N THR A 363 -5.01 38.99 -29.63
CA THR A 363 -5.01 38.54 -31.02
C THR A 363 -5.93 39.45 -31.82
N SER A 364 -5.80 39.43 -33.15
CA SER A 364 -6.72 40.17 -34.01
C SER A 364 -8.20 39.77 -33.83
N PHE A 365 -8.48 38.54 -33.35
CA PHE A 365 -9.84 38.05 -33.15
C PHE A 365 -10.48 38.49 -31.83
N ASN A 366 -9.69 38.68 -30.77
CA ASN A 366 -10.21 39.05 -29.45
C ASN A 366 -9.98 40.52 -29.10
N ILE A 367 -9.33 41.32 -29.96
CA ILE A 367 -9.00 42.72 -29.67
C ILE A 367 -10.22 43.56 -29.29
N GLU A 368 -11.33 43.44 -30.04
CA GLU A 368 -12.58 44.16 -29.76
C GLU A 368 -13.22 43.68 -28.46
N LYS A 369 -13.26 42.36 -28.23
CA LYS A 369 -13.78 41.75 -26.98
C LYS A 369 -12.96 42.16 -25.76
N MET A 370 -11.63 42.20 -25.87
CA MET A 370 -10.74 42.63 -24.77
C MET A 370 -10.95 44.12 -24.48
N GLN A 371 -11.18 44.93 -25.52
CA GLN A 371 -11.54 46.33 -25.40
C GLN A 371 -12.93 46.52 -24.78
N GLU A 372 -13.90 45.63 -25.04
CA GLU A 372 -15.24 45.64 -24.44
C GLU A 372 -15.27 45.08 -23.00
N LEU A 373 -14.45 44.08 -22.67
CA LEU A 373 -14.31 43.54 -21.30
C LEU A 373 -13.69 44.56 -20.35
N VAL A 374 -12.91 45.49 -20.88
CA VAL A 374 -12.51 46.71 -20.18
C VAL A 374 -13.72 47.64 -19.92
N GLN A 375 -14.85 47.46 -20.62
CA GLN A 375 -15.98 48.41 -20.66
C GLN A 375 -17.32 47.94 -20.04
N ARG A 376 -17.63 46.66 -19.74
CA ARG A 376 -19.02 46.26 -19.31
C ARG A 376 -19.20 45.11 -18.28
N ALA A 377 -20.37 45.12 -17.59
CA ALA A 377 -20.93 44.03 -16.76
C ALA A 377 -22.49 44.04 -16.59
N LYS A 378 -23.20 42.89 -16.80
CA LYS A 378 -24.36 42.28 -16.04
C LYS A 378 -25.36 41.40 -16.89
N SER A 379 -26.19 40.62 -16.16
CA SER A 379 -26.93 39.35 -16.40
C SER A 379 -28.50 39.41 -16.43
N GLN A 380 -29.24 38.38 -16.93
CA GLN A 380 -30.44 37.72 -16.28
C GLN A 380 -31.13 36.52 -17.02
N ILE A 381 -32.23 35.98 -16.46
CA ILE A 381 -32.81 34.59 -16.32
C ILE A 381 -34.11 34.33 -17.16
N THR A 382 -34.57 33.07 -17.38
CA THR A 382 -36.04 32.69 -17.50
C THR A 382 -36.37 31.17 -17.25
N PHE A 383 -37.67 30.82 -17.06
CA PHE A 383 -38.31 29.55 -16.58
C PHE A 383 -39.15 28.76 -17.64
N ILE A 384 -39.55 27.47 -17.39
CA ILE A 384 -40.48 26.62 -18.21
C ILE A 384 -41.37 25.63 -17.36
N LEU A 385 -42.47 25.14 -18.01
CA LEU A 385 -43.66 24.29 -17.68
C LEU A 385 -43.49 22.74 -17.47
N MET A 386 -44.57 22.01 -17.08
CA MET A 386 -44.64 20.62 -16.48
C MET A 386 -45.12 19.43 -17.37
N ILE A 387 -44.68 18.18 -17.08
CA ILE A 387 -45.05 16.84 -17.67
C ILE A 387 -44.92 15.66 -16.61
N ILE A 388 -45.48 14.46 -16.85
CA ILE A 388 -45.61 13.23 -15.98
C ILE A 388 -44.29 12.46 -15.67
N GLY A 389 -44.09 11.96 -14.43
CA GLY A 389 -42.83 11.48 -13.84
C GLY A 389 -41.96 10.39 -14.53
N LYS A 390 -42.46 9.18 -14.86
CA LYS A 390 -41.62 8.14 -15.51
C LYS A 390 -41.29 8.49 -16.96
N GLN A 391 -42.26 9.01 -17.69
CA GLN A 391 -42.06 9.54 -19.05
C GLN A 391 -41.10 10.73 -19.02
N LEU A 392 -41.22 11.62 -18.03
CA LEU A 392 -40.29 12.71 -17.80
C LEU A 392 -38.88 12.18 -17.51
N PHE A 393 -38.75 11.11 -16.74
CA PHE A 393 -37.45 10.47 -16.50
C PHE A 393 -36.86 9.88 -17.78
N THR A 394 -37.67 9.22 -18.61
CA THR A 394 -37.26 8.71 -19.93
C THR A 394 -36.71 9.83 -20.82
N LEU A 395 -37.31 11.03 -20.80
CA LEU A 395 -36.80 12.19 -21.56
C LEU A 395 -35.41 12.64 -21.11
N ILE A 396 -34.99 12.30 -19.89
CA ILE A 396 -33.66 12.64 -19.36
C ILE A 396 -32.61 11.64 -19.87
N ILE A 397 -32.97 10.36 -20.04
CA ILE A 397 -32.03 9.31 -20.44
C ILE A 397 -31.58 9.56 -21.89
N PRO A 398 -30.27 9.72 -22.15
CA PRO A 398 -29.78 10.02 -23.49
C PRO A 398 -29.62 8.75 -24.35
N GLY A 399 -29.95 8.87 -25.63
CA GLY A 399 -29.61 7.90 -26.67
C GLY A 399 -30.22 6.51 -26.50
N ASN A 400 -29.64 5.52 -27.19
CA ASN A 400 -30.18 4.16 -27.33
C ASN A 400 -29.57 3.21 -26.29
N VAL A 401 -29.54 3.63 -25.02
CA VAL A 401 -28.89 2.88 -23.94
C VAL A 401 -29.80 1.75 -23.46
N ASN A 402 -29.22 0.57 -23.23
CA ASN A 402 -29.94 -0.58 -22.69
C ASN A 402 -29.36 -1.02 -21.34
N MET A 403 -30.23 -1.27 -20.36
CA MET A 403 -29.85 -1.73 -19.03
C MET A 403 -30.90 -2.68 -18.46
N MET A 404 -30.44 -3.78 -17.88
CA MET A 404 -31.25 -4.63 -16.99
C MET A 404 -30.57 -4.74 -15.64
N ARG A 405 -31.29 -4.39 -14.58
CA ARG A 405 -30.81 -4.46 -13.19
C ARG A 405 -31.94 -4.78 -12.22
N THR A 406 -31.55 -5.13 -11.01
CA THR A 406 -32.48 -5.38 -9.90
C THR A 406 -32.40 -4.25 -8.90
N HIS A 407 -33.56 -3.91 -8.33
CA HIS A 407 -33.69 -2.98 -7.21
C HIS A 407 -33.11 -3.61 -5.92
N SER A 408 -32.85 -2.78 -4.91
CA SER A 408 -32.26 -3.25 -3.65
C SER A 408 -33.10 -4.28 -2.91
N THR A 409 -34.43 -4.19 -3.01
CA THR A 409 -35.41 -5.09 -2.35
C THR A 409 -35.98 -6.15 -3.30
N HIS A 410 -35.30 -6.45 -4.42
CA HIS A 410 -35.74 -7.52 -5.31
C HIS A 410 -35.64 -8.88 -4.58
N PRO A 411 -36.74 -9.64 -4.48
CA PRO A 411 -36.72 -10.98 -3.89
C PRO A 411 -36.06 -11.98 -4.84
N ASP A 412 -35.14 -12.79 -4.33
CA ASP A 412 -34.38 -13.74 -5.14
C ASP A 412 -35.27 -14.82 -5.80
N ASP A 413 -36.37 -15.20 -5.15
CA ASP A 413 -37.33 -16.20 -5.63
C ASP A 413 -38.07 -15.76 -6.92
N GLU A 414 -38.14 -14.45 -7.19
CA GLU A 414 -38.84 -13.90 -8.36
C GLU A 414 -38.08 -14.16 -9.67
N ASP A 415 -36.76 -14.36 -9.62
CA ASP A 415 -35.94 -14.67 -10.79
C ASP A 415 -36.10 -16.12 -11.27
N GLU A 416 -36.52 -17.03 -10.38
CA GLU A 416 -36.84 -18.44 -10.67
C GLU A 416 -38.34 -18.69 -10.89
N GLY A 417 -39.19 -17.76 -10.43
CA GLY A 417 -40.64 -17.84 -10.57
C GLY A 417 -41.21 -17.44 -11.94
N PRO A 418 -42.53 -17.61 -12.13
CA PRO A 418 -43.23 -17.29 -13.39
C PRO A 418 -43.28 -15.78 -13.70
N TYR A 419 -43.13 -14.92 -12.69
CA TYR A 419 -43.21 -13.46 -12.80
C TYR A 419 -41.88 -12.76 -13.12
N LYS A 420 -40.86 -13.50 -13.53
CA LYS A 420 -39.50 -13.01 -13.85
C LYS A 420 -39.43 -11.76 -14.74
N TRP A 421 -40.35 -11.63 -15.70
CA TRP A 421 -40.33 -10.55 -16.70
C TRP A 421 -41.38 -9.46 -16.47
N ILE A 422 -42.34 -9.71 -15.57
CA ILE A 422 -43.39 -8.76 -15.18
C ILE A 422 -43.37 -8.74 -13.66
N SER A 423 -42.48 -7.90 -13.12
CA SER A 423 -42.29 -7.85 -11.67
C SER A 423 -43.53 -7.24 -11.02
N SER A 424 -44.16 -7.99 -10.13
CA SER A 424 -45.35 -7.53 -9.40
C SER A 424 -45.04 -6.34 -8.48
N GLY A 425 -43.79 -6.27 -7.99
CA GLY A 425 -43.30 -5.19 -7.12
C GLY A 425 -42.55 -4.07 -7.83
N ASP A 426 -42.53 -4.03 -9.17
CA ASP A 426 -41.74 -3.06 -9.96
C ASP A 426 -40.26 -3.02 -9.53
N THR A 427 -39.70 -4.18 -9.16
CA THR A 427 -38.34 -4.27 -8.59
C THR A 427 -37.27 -4.53 -9.66
N LYS A 428 -37.67 -5.02 -10.83
CA LYS A 428 -36.76 -5.24 -11.96
C LYS A 428 -36.68 -4.00 -12.82
N VAL A 429 -35.50 -3.38 -12.86
CA VAL A 429 -35.23 -2.18 -13.64
C VAL A 429 -34.83 -2.55 -15.05
N MET A 430 -35.63 -2.12 -16.02
CA MET A 430 -35.40 -2.33 -17.43
C MET A 430 -35.46 -0.99 -18.17
N VAL A 431 -34.32 -0.62 -18.75
CA VAL A 431 -34.20 0.49 -19.70
C VAL A 431 -33.96 -0.14 -21.06
N GLU A 432 -34.86 0.12 -22.00
CA GLU A 432 -34.73 -0.33 -23.39
C GLU A 432 -34.72 0.88 -24.32
N ASN A 433 -33.71 0.99 -25.17
CA ASN A 433 -33.55 2.05 -26.16
C ASN A 433 -33.71 3.47 -25.58
N GLY A 434 -33.15 3.70 -24.40
CA GLY A 434 -33.29 4.97 -23.68
C GLY A 434 -34.61 5.14 -22.91
N GLU A 435 -35.55 4.20 -22.99
CA GLU A 435 -36.83 4.29 -22.30
C GLU A 435 -36.86 3.45 -21.03
N LEU A 436 -37.23 4.07 -19.90
CA LEU A 436 -37.46 3.36 -18.65
C LEU A 436 -38.83 2.65 -18.71
N VAL A 437 -38.81 1.36 -19.06
CA VAL A 437 -40.02 0.55 -19.23
C VAL A 437 -40.63 0.17 -17.89
N MET A 438 -39.79 -0.31 -16.96
CA MET A 438 -40.22 -0.74 -15.63
C MET A 438 -39.07 -0.66 -14.62
N GLY A 439 -39.43 -0.62 -13.35
CA GLY A 439 -38.53 -0.72 -12.22
C GLY A 439 -38.34 0.58 -11.42
N ILE A 440 -38.16 0.42 -10.11
CA ILE A 440 -37.81 1.50 -9.19
C ILE A 440 -36.30 1.72 -9.17
N LEU A 441 -35.87 2.95 -9.45
CA LEU A 441 -34.46 3.33 -9.44
C LEU A 441 -33.94 3.51 -8.01
N CYS A 442 -32.74 2.99 -7.73
CA CYS A 442 -32.08 3.09 -6.42
C CYS A 442 -30.57 3.30 -6.57
N LYS A 443 -29.83 3.32 -5.46
CA LYS A 443 -28.37 3.39 -5.46
C LYS A 443 -27.69 2.29 -6.30
N LYS A 444 -28.26 1.08 -6.41
CA LYS A 444 -27.69 0.01 -7.25
C LYS A 444 -27.86 0.27 -8.76
N THR A 445 -28.82 1.11 -9.16
CA THR A 445 -29.09 1.38 -10.58
C THR A 445 -28.54 2.73 -11.02
N LEU A 446 -28.58 3.75 -10.16
CA LEU A 446 -28.10 5.11 -10.46
C LEU A 446 -26.83 5.51 -9.69
N GLY A 447 -26.39 4.76 -8.68
CA GLY A 447 -25.24 5.13 -7.86
C GLY A 447 -23.90 4.66 -8.43
N ALA A 448 -22.85 4.81 -7.62
CA ALA A 448 -21.48 4.36 -7.91
C ALA A 448 -21.33 2.84 -7.74
N SER A 449 -22.10 2.08 -8.50
CA SER A 449 -22.05 0.62 -8.55
C SER A 449 -21.64 0.16 -9.95
N ALA A 450 -20.96 -0.99 -10.03
CA ALA A 450 -20.53 -1.54 -11.30
C ALA A 450 -21.74 -1.82 -12.21
N ALA A 451 -21.68 -1.34 -13.45
CA ALA A 451 -22.76 -1.41 -14.44
C ALA A 451 -24.11 -0.87 -13.94
N SER A 452 -24.04 0.26 -13.22
CA SER A 452 -25.14 1.22 -13.08
C SER A 452 -25.41 1.94 -14.40
N LEU A 453 -26.55 2.62 -14.49
CA LEU A 453 -26.95 3.38 -15.68
C LEU A 453 -25.89 4.43 -16.06
N LEU A 454 -25.30 5.08 -15.06
CA LEU A 454 -24.24 6.07 -15.26
C LEU A 454 -22.96 5.47 -15.85
N HIS A 455 -22.55 4.32 -15.31
CA HIS A 455 -21.38 3.60 -15.82
C HIS A 455 -21.61 3.20 -17.28
N ILE A 456 -22.81 2.71 -17.59
CA ILE A 456 -23.22 2.30 -18.93
C ILE A 456 -23.20 3.49 -19.90
N ILE A 457 -23.78 4.65 -19.53
CA ILE A 457 -23.81 5.88 -20.34
C ILE A 457 -22.38 6.39 -20.57
N PHE A 458 -21.53 6.40 -19.55
CA PHE A 458 -20.14 6.82 -19.66
C PHE A 458 -19.37 5.96 -20.68
N MET A 459 -19.54 4.63 -20.59
CA MET A 459 -18.90 3.68 -21.50
C MET A 459 -19.46 3.79 -22.92
N GLU A 460 -20.78 3.96 -23.10
CA GLU A 460 -21.39 3.97 -24.43
C GLU A 460 -21.31 5.31 -25.15
N LEU A 461 -21.71 6.39 -24.48
CA LEU A 461 -21.91 7.72 -25.07
C LEU A 461 -20.79 8.71 -24.71
N GLY A 462 -19.93 8.34 -23.76
CA GLY A 462 -18.79 9.15 -23.34
C GLY A 462 -19.08 10.13 -22.20
N HIS A 463 -18.04 10.84 -21.80
CA HIS A 463 -18.04 11.70 -20.61
C HIS A 463 -18.95 12.94 -20.71
N GLU A 464 -19.01 13.63 -21.85
CA GLU A 464 -19.81 14.86 -22.00
C GLU A 464 -21.30 14.61 -21.84
N VAL A 465 -21.82 13.59 -22.54
CA VAL A 465 -23.23 13.19 -22.49
C VAL A 465 -23.59 12.69 -21.08
N CYS A 466 -22.68 11.94 -20.44
CA CYS A 466 -22.86 11.51 -19.05
C CYS A 466 -22.94 12.71 -18.07
N GLY A 467 -22.09 13.72 -18.26
CA GLY A 467 -22.13 14.95 -17.45
C GLY A 467 -23.41 15.74 -17.64
N GLN A 468 -23.92 15.84 -18.87
CA GLN A 468 -25.22 16.47 -19.16
C GLN A 468 -26.39 15.68 -18.54
N PHE A 469 -26.39 14.36 -18.67
CA PHE A 469 -27.39 13.48 -18.05
C PHE A 469 -27.50 13.73 -16.56
N TYR A 470 -26.36 13.81 -15.87
CA TYR A 470 -26.31 14.10 -14.44
C TYR A 470 -26.92 15.46 -14.07
N GLY A 471 -26.58 16.52 -14.81
CA GLY A 471 -27.13 17.86 -14.58
C GLY A 471 -28.64 17.89 -14.78
N ASN A 472 -29.12 17.34 -15.90
CA ASN A 472 -30.54 17.27 -16.21
C ASN A 472 -31.31 16.46 -15.16
N LEU A 473 -30.76 15.32 -14.74
CA LEU A 473 -31.31 14.49 -13.68
C LEU A 473 -31.44 15.27 -12.37
N GLN A 474 -30.39 15.95 -11.95
CA GLN A 474 -30.40 16.74 -10.71
C GLN A 474 -31.41 17.89 -10.77
N THR A 475 -31.42 18.68 -11.84
CA THR A 475 -32.33 19.82 -11.97
C THR A 475 -33.79 19.38 -11.95
N VAL A 476 -34.16 18.35 -12.72
CA VAL A 476 -35.55 17.89 -12.77
C VAL A 476 -35.99 17.29 -11.44
N ILE A 477 -35.19 16.40 -10.85
CA ILE A 477 -35.57 15.72 -9.60
C ILE A 477 -35.59 16.69 -8.41
N ASN A 478 -34.66 17.63 -8.32
CA ASN A 478 -34.65 18.60 -7.21
C ASN A 478 -35.83 19.57 -7.30
N ASN A 479 -36.20 20.00 -8.51
CA ASN A 479 -37.39 20.82 -8.69
C ASN A 479 -38.66 20.03 -8.38
N TRP A 480 -38.74 18.75 -8.79
CA TRP A 480 -39.86 17.88 -8.40
C TRP A 480 -39.94 17.69 -6.89
N LEU A 481 -38.81 17.44 -6.22
CA LEU A 481 -38.73 17.24 -4.78
C LEU A 481 -39.15 18.50 -3.99
N LEU A 482 -38.94 19.70 -4.55
CA LEU A 482 -39.41 20.95 -3.96
C LEU A 482 -40.94 21.03 -3.91
N TYR A 483 -41.63 20.45 -4.90
CA TYR A 483 -43.09 20.39 -4.94
C TYR A 483 -43.66 19.23 -4.14
N GLU A 484 -43.07 18.05 -4.26
CA GLU A 484 -43.51 16.85 -3.51
C GLU A 484 -43.29 17.03 -2.00
N GLY A 485 -42.12 17.57 -1.63
CA GLY A 485 -41.64 17.62 -0.26
C GLY A 485 -41.24 16.25 0.26
N HIS A 486 -40.18 16.20 1.07
CA HIS A 486 -39.82 15.00 1.81
C HIS A 486 -39.34 15.42 3.20
N SER A 487 -39.97 14.88 4.24
CA SER A 487 -39.65 15.20 5.63
C SER A 487 -39.65 13.93 6.46
N ILE A 488 -38.78 13.88 7.46
CA ILE A 488 -38.79 12.83 8.47
C ILE A 488 -39.20 13.43 9.81
N GLY A 489 -40.09 12.75 10.52
CA GLY A 489 -40.52 13.12 11.86
C GLY A 489 -40.41 11.97 12.85
N ILE A 490 -40.76 12.24 14.11
CA ILE A 490 -40.84 11.19 15.15
C ILE A 490 -41.89 10.11 14.80
N GLY A 491 -42.94 10.50 14.06
CA GLY A 491 -43.98 9.58 13.61
C GLY A 491 -43.47 8.47 12.68
N ASP A 492 -42.39 8.72 11.93
CA ASP A 492 -41.78 7.71 11.06
C ASP A 492 -40.98 6.65 11.85
N MET A 493 -40.68 6.91 13.13
CA MET A 493 -39.97 5.98 14.02
C MET A 493 -40.93 5.17 14.92
N LEU A 494 -42.23 5.49 14.92
CA LEU A 494 -43.20 4.78 15.74
C LEU A 494 -43.62 3.47 15.07
N ALA A 495 -43.39 2.36 15.76
CA ALA A 495 -43.94 1.06 15.38
C ALA A 495 -45.32 0.82 15.99
N GLU A 496 -46.07 -0.13 15.44
CA GLU A 496 -47.34 -0.57 16.01
C GLU A 496 -47.13 -1.24 17.38
N ARG A 497 -48.07 -1.04 18.32
CA ARG A 497 -47.97 -1.55 19.69
C ARG A 497 -47.77 -3.08 19.75
N LEU A 498 -48.42 -3.81 18.84
CA LEU A 498 -48.26 -5.27 18.74
C LEU A 498 -46.82 -5.66 18.37
N THR A 499 -46.22 -4.98 17.39
CA THR A 499 -44.83 -5.19 17.02
C THR A 499 -43.89 -4.88 18.18
N TYR A 500 -44.15 -3.80 18.92
CA TYR A 500 -43.33 -3.44 20.07
C TYR A 500 -43.36 -4.51 21.18
N LEU A 501 -44.53 -5.05 21.49
CA LEU A 501 -44.67 -6.17 22.44
C LEU A 501 -43.93 -7.41 21.97
N ASN A 502 -43.98 -7.73 20.67
CA ASN A 502 -43.24 -8.85 20.10
C ASN A 502 -41.73 -8.64 20.21
N ILE A 503 -41.23 -7.43 19.93
CA ILE A 503 -39.81 -7.09 20.08
C ILE A 503 -39.36 -7.26 21.53
N GLN A 504 -40.15 -6.76 22.50
CA GLN A 504 -39.85 -6.94 23.92
C GLN A 504 -39.85 -8.42 24.33
N ALA A 505 -40.81 -9.20 23.83
CA ALA A 505 -40.85 -10.64 24.08
C ALA A 505 -39.61 -11.36 23.53
N THR A 506 -39.17 -11.03 22.30
CA THR A 506 -37.95 -11.60 21.71
C THR A 506 -36.71 -11.28 22.54
N ILE A 507 -36.57 -10.03 23.00
CA ILE A 507 -35.43 -9.62 23.84
C ILE A 507 -35.48 -10.32 25.20
N GLN A 508 -36.67 -10.44 25.80
CA GLN A 508 -36.84 -11.11 27.09
C GLN A 508 -36.48 -12.60 27.01
N ASN A 509 -36.94 -13.31 25.98
CA ASN A 509 -36.57 -14.70 25.74
C ASN A 509 -35.05 -14.86 25.60
N ALA A 510 -34.40 -13.98 24.84
CA ALA A 510 -32.95 -14.00 24.70
C ALA A 510 -32.20 -13.75 26.01
N LYS A 511 -32.73 -12.92 26.92
CA LYS A 511 -32.17 -12.74 28.27
C LYS A 511 -32.29 -14.02 29.09
N GLU A 512 -33.42 -14.73 28.99
CA GLU A 512 -33.65 -16.00 29.68
C GLU A 512 -32.67 -17.08 29.19
N ASP A 513 -32.45 -17.18 27.87
CA ASP A 513 -31.45 -18.09 27.28
C ASP A 513 -30.03 -17.80 27.81
N VAL A 514 -29.66 -16.52 27.93
CA VAL A 514 -28.35 -16.13 28.48
C VAL A 514 -28.23 -16.50 29.97
N ILE A 515 -29.32 -16.39 30.73
CA ILE A 515 -29.35 -16.82 32.14
C ILE A 515 -29.15 -18.33 32.24
N GLU A 516 -29.80 -19.12 31.38
CA GLU A 516 -29.62 -20.58 31.32
C GLU A 516 -28.16 -20.95 31.03
N VAL A 517 -27.56 -20.36 29.99
CA VAL A 517 -26.13 -20.59 29.66
C VAL A 517 -25.22 -20.18 30.83
N THR A 518 -25.59 -19.12 31.55
CA THR A 518 -24.86 -18.68 32.74
C THR A 518 -24.98 -19.69 33.87
N GLN A 519 -26.16 -20.25 34.13
CA GLN A 519 -26.36 -21.29 35.13
C GLN A 519 -25.58 -22.57 34.79
N ASN A 520 -25.64 -23.01 33.53
CA ASN A 520 -24.89 -24.18 33.05
C ASN A 520 -23.37 -23.99 33.22
N SER A 521 -22.88 -22.76 33.03
CA SER A 521 -21.47 -22.43 33.32
C SER A 521 -21.12 -22.44 34.80
N HIS A 522 -22.05 -22.14 35.71
CA HIS A 522 -21.81 -22.19 37.16
C HIS A 522 -21.90 -23.61 37.71
N ASN A 523 -22.73 -24.45 37.10
CA ASN A 523 -22.88 -25.87 37.44
C ASN A 523 -21.78 -26.76 36.81
N ASP A 524 -20.80 -26.16 36.12
CA ASP A 524 -19.75 -26.87 35.36
C ASP A 524 -20.28 -27.85 34.29
N GLU A 525 -21.50 -27.63 33.81
CA GLU A 525 -22.16 -28.43 32.76
C GLU A 525 -21.77 -27.97 31.34
N LEU A 526 -21.16 -26.78 31.24
CA LEU A 526 -20.74 -26.21 29.97
C LEU A 526 -19.44 -26.85 29.46
N GLU A 527 -19.50 -27.51 28.31
CA GLU A 527 -18.30 -28.05 27.66
C GLU A 527 -17.56 -26.98 26.83
N PRO A 528 -16.21 -26.88 26.97
CA PRO A 528 -15.43 -25.94 26.18
C PRO A 528 -15.40 -26.36 24.71
N THR A 529 -15.66 -25.41 23.81
CA THR A 529 -15.49 -25.64 22.37
C THR A 529 -14.02 -25.91 22.03
N PRO A 530 -13.73 -26.81 21.06
CA PRO A 530 -12.35 -27.19 20.75
C PRO A 530 -11.46 -25.98 20.41
N GLY A 531 -10.35 -25.84 21.13
CA GLY A 531 -9.38 -24.75 20.95
C GLY A 531 -9.71 -23.45 21.69
N ASN A 532 -10.87 -23.36 22.35
CA ASN A 532 -11.26 -22.24 23.20
C ASN A 532 -11.16 -22.60 24.67
N THR A 533 -10.93 -21.60 25.51
CA THR A 533 -11.14 -21.73 26.95
C THR A 533 -12.63 -21.79 27.28
N LEU A 534 -12.98 -22.30 28.47
CA LEU A 534 -14.36 -22.31 28.95
C LEU A 534 -15.00 -20.91 28.91
N ARG A 535 -14.25 -19.89 29.37
CA ARG A 535 -14.69 -18.49 29.34
C ARG A 535 -14.92 -17.96 27.92
N GLN A 536 -14.04 -18.27 26.98
CA GLN A 536 -14.23 -17.87 25.58
C GLN A 536 -15.43 -18.57 24.96
N THR A 537 -15.64 -19.85 25.30
CA THR A 537 -16.80 -20.62 24.84
C THR A 537 -18.10 -19.98 25.35
N PHE A 538 -18.15 -19.67 26.64
CA PHE A 538 -19.26 -18.95 27.25
C PHE A 538 -19.53 -17.61 26.53
N GLU A 539 -18.50 -16.77 26.36
CA GLU A 539 -18.63 -15.48 25.68
C GLU A 539 -19.12 -15.61 24.23
N ASN A 540 -18.64 -16.61 23.49
CA ASN A 540 -19.06 -16.86 22.11
C ASN A 540 -20.53 -17.29 22.02
N GLN A 541 -20.98 -18.16 22.92
CA GLN A 541 -22.39 -18.60 22.95
C GLN A 541 -23.32 -17.44 23.31
N VAL A 542 -22.97 -16.65 24.33
CA VAL A 542 -23.77 -15.49 24.73
C VAL A 542 -23.84 -14.45 23.62
N LEU A 543 -22.71 -14.13 22.97
CA LEU A 543 -22.71 -13.21 21.83
C LEU A 543 -23.59 -13.69 20.68
N ARG A 544 -23.57 -14.99 20.37
CA ARG A 544 -24.43 -15.56 19.32
C ARG A 544 -25.91 -15.34 19.62
N ILE A 545 -26.36 -15.69 20.84
CA ILE A 545 -27.76 -15.51 21.26
C ILE A 545 -28.17 -14.04 21.14
N ILE A 546 -27.31 -13.12 21.60
CA ILE A 546 -27.60 -11.68 21.56
C ILE A 546 -27.71 -11.16 20.12
N TYR A 547 -26.82 -11.60 19.22
CA TYR A 547 -26.87 -11.19 17.81
C TYR A 547 -28.09 -11.76 17.08
N ASP A 548 -28.42 -13.03 17.30
CA ASP A 548 -29.60 -13.67 16.72
C ASP A 548 -30.88 -12.94 17.16
N ALA A 549 -30.98 -12.58 18.44
CA ALA A 549 -32.10 -11.79 18.99
C ALA A 549 -32.18 -10.39 18.39
N GLN A 550 -31.04 -9.72 18.20
CA GLN A 550 -30.98 -8.40 17.56
C GLN A 550 -31.44 -8.46 16.10
N GLU A 551 -31.04 -9.48 15.34
CA GLU A 551 -31.44 -9.67 13.95
C GLU A 551 -32.95 -9.90 13.83
N GLN A 552 -33.52 -10.77 14.67
CA GLN A 552 -34.97 -11.01 14.72
C GLN A 552 -35.74 -9.73 15.07
N ALA A 553 -35.31 -8.99 16.09
CA ALA A 553 -35.92 -7.71 16.45
C ALA A 553 -35.84 -6.69 15.29
N SER A 554 -34.73 -6.72 14.54
CA SER A 554 -34.52 -5.88 13.36
C SER A 554 -35.52 -6.18 12.25
N ASP A 555 -35.75 -7.45 11.96
CA ASP A 555 -36.64 -7.87 10.89
C ASP A 555 -38.11 -7.62 11.23
N LEU A 556 -38.50 -7.83 12.50
CA LEU A 556 -39.82 -7.43 13.00
C LEU A 556 -40.07 -5.93 12.81
N ALA A 557 -39.09 -5.09 13.15
CA ALA A 557 -39.21 -3.64 12.95
C ALA A 557 -39.33 -3.28 11.46
N LYS A 558 -38.50 -3.85 10.58
CA LYS A 558 -38.54 -3.58 9.13
C LYS A 558 -39.87 -3.97 8.48
N ASN A 559 -40.40 -5.13 8.86
CA ASN A 559 -41.64 -5.66 8.30
C ASN A 559 -42.87 -4.87 8.78
N SER A 560 -42.79 -4.25 9.97
CA SER A 560 -43.87 -3.40 10.50
C SER A 560 -44.02 -2.06 9.77
N LEU A 561 -42.95 -1.56 9.14
CA LEU A 561 -42.95 -0.26 8.50
C LEU A 561 -43.70 -0.28 7.17
N LYS A 562 -44.69 0.61 7.04
CA LYS A 562 -45.49 0.76 5.82
C LYS A 562 -44.67 1.37 4.67
N GLY A 563 -45.13 1.17 3.44
CA GLY A 563 -44.44 1.65 2.22
C GLY A 563 -44.33 3.17 2.10
N TYR A 564 -45.25 3.93 2.70
CA TYR A 564 -45.23 5.40 2.70
C TYR A 564 -44.35 6.01 3.80
N ASN A 565 -43.74 5.20 4.66
CA ASN A 565 -42.90 5.70 5.73
C ASN A 565 -41.60 6.30 5.16
N ASN A 566 -41.28 7.53 5.54
CA ASN A 566 -40.16 8.27 4.97
C ASN A 566 -38.79 7.66 5.35
N LEU A 567 -38.67 7.13 6.57
CA LEU A 567 -37.46 6.43 7.02
C LEU A 567 -37.21 5.17 6.20
N LYS A 568 -38.29 4.42 5.88
CA LYS A 568 -38.20 3.25 5.00
C LYS A 568 -37.83 3.66 3.58
N ALA A 569 -38.43 4.73 3.04
CA ALA A 569 -38.12 5.23 1.70
C ALA A 569 -36.63 5.62 1.56
N MET A 570 -36.06 6.30 2.56
CA MET A 570 -34.62 6.65 2.57
C MET A 570 -33.71 5.42 2.57
N ALA A 571 -34.03 4.42 3.41
CA ALA A 571 -33.26 3.19 3.51
C ALA A 571 -33.34 2.35 2.23
N VAL A 572 -34.53 2.25 1.62
CA VAL A 572 -34.77 1.50 0.36
C VAL A 572 -34.09 2.19 -0.82
N ALA A 573 -34.15 3.52 -0.91
CA ALA A 573 -33.43 4.29 -1.93
C ALA A 573 -31.91 4.17 -1.78
N GLY A 574 -31.43 3.97 -0.55
CA GLY A 574 -30.01 3.92 -0.20
C GLY A 574 -29.37 5.31 -0.13
N SER A 575 -30.16 6.35 0.14
CA SER A 575 -29.69 7.74 0.23
C SER A 575 -28.95 8.00 1.54
N SER A 576 -29.56 7.65 2.67
CA SER A 576 -28.98 7.73 4.00
C SER A 576 -29.66 6.73 4.94
N GLY A 577 -28.88 6.17 5.85
CA GLY A 577 -29.33 5.09 6.74
C GLY A 577 -29.25 3.71 6.09
N SER A 578 -29.11 2.71 6.94
CA SER A 578 -29.19 1.29 6.58
C SER A 578 -30.36 0.64 7.33
N SER A 579 -30.66 -0.61 6.99
CA SER A 579 -31.61 -1.43 7.75
C SER A 579 -31.27 -1.47 9.25
N ILE A 580 -29.97 -1.40 9.60
CA ILE A 580 -29.47 -1.36 10.97
C ILE A 580 -29.84 -0.03 11.65
N THR A 581 -29.66 1.12 10.98
CA THR A 581 -29.99 2.41 11.61
C THR A 581 -31.49 2.54 11.90
N THR A 582 -32.33 2.03 11.00
CA THR A 582 -33.78 1.94 11.22
C THR A 582 -34.09 1.05 12.41
N SER A 583 -33.42 -0.10 12.51
CA SER A 583 -33.56 -1.02 13.64
C SER A 583 -33.16 -0.40 14.97
N GLN A 584 -32.04 0.32 15.03
CA GLN A 584 -31.53 0.94 16.27
C GLN A 584 -32.42 2.10 16.75
N ALA A 585 -33.06 2.79 15.82
CA ALA A 585 -34.02 3.85 16.15
C ALA A 585 -35.32 3.30 16.75
N ILE A 586 -35.79 2.15 16.27
CA ILE A 586 -37.13 1.62 16.57
C ILE A 586 -37.11 0.46 17.58
N ALA A 587 -36.29 -0.57 17.33
CA ALA A 587 -36.27 -1.82 18.07
C ALA A 587 -35.31 -1.79 19.27
N CYS A 588 -34.01 -1.97 19.04
CA CYS A 588 -32.97 -1.95 20.06
C CYS A 588 -31.63 -1.53 19.46
N VAL A 589 -30.78 -0.87 20.25
CA VAL A 589 -29.43 -0.46 19.80
C VAL A 589 -28.50 -1.68 19.65
N GLY A 590 -28.63 -2.66 20.55
CA GLY A 590 -27.89 -3.92 20.54
C GLY A 590 -26.57 -3.90 21.34
N GLN A 591 -25.77 -4.94 21.18
CA GLN A 591 -24.54 -5.13 21.96
C GLN A 591 -23.46 -4.10 21.63
N GLN A 592 -22.92 -3.45 22.66
CA GLN A 592 -21.75 -2.58 22.55
C GLN A 592 -20.48 -3.38 22.85
N ASN A 593 -19.53 -3.36 21.91
CA ASN A 593 -18.25 -4.06 22.05
C ASN A 593 -17.11 -3.06 22.17
N VAL A 594 -16.11 -3.42 22.96
CA VAL A 594 -14.84 -2.70 23.07
C VAL A 594 -13.70 -3.65 22.75
N GLU A 595 -12.82 -3.26 21.83
CA GLU A 595 -11.73 -4.12 21.32
C GLU A 595 -12.20 -5.50 20.81
N GLY A 596 -13.42 -5.58 20.30
CA GLY A 596 -14.03 -6.82 19.79
C GLY A 596 -14.55 -7.79 20.85
N GLN A 597 -14.54 -7.41 22.14
CA GLN A 597 -15.13 -8.17 23.23
C GLN A 597 -16.30 -7.39 23.85
N ARG A 598 -17.17 -8.07 24.61
CA ARG A 598 -18.14 -7.38 25.48
C ARG A 598 -17.40 -6.52 26.51
N ILE A 599 -18.07 -5.48 27.03
CA ILE A 599 -17.45 -4.48 27.92
C ILE A 599 -16.65 -5.15 29.05
N PRO A 600 -15.32 -4.97 29.14
CA PRO A 600 -14.50 -5.65 30.14
C PRO A 600 -14.79 -5.15 31.57
N PHE A 601 -14.42 -5.94 32.56
CA PHE A 601 -14.52 -5.52 33.96
C PHE A 601 -13.48 -4.45 34.30
N GLY A 602 -13.91 -3.18 34.32
CA GLY A 602 -13.06 -2.05 34.72
C GLY A 602 -12.92 -1.88 36.24
N PHE A 603 -13.90 -2.35 37.01
CA PHE A 603 -13.85 -2.37 38.48
C PHE A 603 -13.63 -3.80 38.99
N ARG A 604 -13.46 -3.95 40.31
CA ARG A 604 -13.22 -5.25 40.96
C ARG A 604 -14.33 -6.26 40.64
N LYS A 605 -14.09 -7.09 39.61
CA LYS A 605 -15.00 -8.12 39.09
C LYS A 605 -16.39 -7.58 38.69
N ARG A 606 -16.46 -6.35 38.19
CA ARG A 606 -17.71 -5.74 37.69
C ARG A 606 -17.41 -4.62 36.70
N THR A 607 -18.40 -4.28 35.87
CA THR A 607 -18.29 -3.21 34.87
C THR A 607 -18.60 -1.83 35.43
N LEU A 608 -19.63 -1.71 36.29
CA LEU A 608 -20.02 -0.48 36.98
C LEU A 608 -20.31 -0.75 38.47
N PRO A 609 -20.24 0.27 39.35
CA PRO A 609 -20.53 0.10 40.77
C PRO A 609 -21.99 -0.24 41.08
N HIS A 610 -22.91 -0.02 40.13
CA HIS A 610 -24.33 -0.35 40.20
C HIS A 610 -24.61 -1.84 40.07
N PHE A 611 -23.71 -2.61 39.46
CA PHE A 611 -23.85 -4.04 39.29
C PHE A 611 -23.17 -4.83 40.41
N ILE A 612 -23.68 -6.03 40.64
CA ILE A 612 -23.13 -7.00 41.58
C ILE A 612 -21.81 -7.54 41.01
N LYS A 613 -20.95 -8.10 41.88
CA LYS A 613 -19.69 -8.71 41.44
C LYS A 613 -19.97 -10.01 40.68
N ASP A 614 -19.11 -10.29 39.71
CA ASP A 614 -19.14 -11.49 38.86
C ASP A 614 -20.46 -11.62 38.06
N ASP A 615 -21.13 -10.49 37.80
CA ASP A 615 -22.31 -10.41 36.94
C ASP A 615 -21.89 -10.44 35.45
N ASN A 616 -22.31 -11.50 34.76
CA ASN A 616 -22.06 -11.74 33.32
C ASN A 616 -23.31 -11.55 32.44
N GLY A 617 -24.38 -10.99 33.02
CA GLY A 617 -25.63 -10.73 32.32
C GLY A 617 -25.48 -9.76 31.13
N PRO A 618 -26.49 -9.71 30.24
CA PRO A 618 -26.44 -8.86 29.06
C PRO A 618 -26.36 -7.37 29.44
N GLU A 619 -27.17 -6.91 30.40
CA GLU A 619 -27.23 -5.52 30.85
C GLU A 619 -25.92 -5.03 31.48
N SER A 620 -25.29 -5.88 32.30
CA SER A 620 -24.04 -5.56 32.98
C SER A 620 -22.84 -5.53 32.03
N ARG A 621 -22.92 -6.22 30.89
CA ARG A 621 -21.84 -6.38 29.90
C ARG A 621 -22.05 -5.55 28.62
N GLY A 622 -22.92 -4.55 28.65
CA GLY A 622 -23.05 -3.54 27.58
C GLY A 622 -24.05 -3.87 26.48
N PHE A 623 -24.99 -4.79 26.71
CA PHE A 623 -26.16 -4.91 25.85
C PHE A 623 -27.13 -3.75 26.11
N VAL A 624 -27.57 -3.10 25.04
CA VAL A 624 -28.54 -2.02 25.10
C VAL A 624 -29.84 -2.53 24.51
N GLU A 625 -30.81 -2.78 25.38
CA GLU A 625 -32.12 -3.31 24.99
C GLU A 625 -33.04 -2.23 24.44
N ASN A 626 -32.86 -0.99 24.91
CA ASN A 626 -33.67 0.15 24.52
C ASN A 626 -33.28 0.67 23.14
N SER A 627 -34.22 1.35 22.48
CA SER A 627 -33.97 2.07 21.23
C SER A 627 -33.71 3.55 21.49
N TYR A 628 -33.25 4.28 20.47
CA TYR A 628 -33.09 5.73 20.59
C TYR A 628 -34.42 6.46 20.81
N LEU A 629 -35.54 5.86 20.39
CA LEU A 629 -36.87 6.41 20.61
C LEU A 629 -37.32 6.31 22.07
N THR A 630 -37.10 5.16 22.71
CA THR A 630 -37.47 4.94 24.12
C THR A 630 -36.53 5.66 25.07
N GLY A 631 -35.28 5.87 24.65
CA GLY A 631 -34.23 6.45 25.46
C GLY A 631 -33.43 5.40 26.22
N LEU A 632 -32.20 5.74 26.54
CA LEU A 632 -31.23 4.85 27.16
C LEU A 632 -31.22 5.03 28.68
N THR A 633 -31.09 3.93 29.42
CA THR A 633 -30.81 3.99 30.85
C THR A 633 -29.40 4.54 31.10
N PRO A 634 -29.07 5.08 32.30
CA PRO A 634 -27.75 5.64 32.58
C PRO A 634 -26.59 4.65 32.38
N SER A 635 -26.79 3.36 32.71
CA SER A 635 -25.82 2.29 32.48
C SER A 635 -25.60 2.01 30.99
N GLU A 636 -26.69 1.87 30.22
CA GLU A 636 -26.64 1.69 28.77
C GLU A 636 -25.97 2.89 28.08
N PHE A 637 -26.33 4.12 28.47
CA PHE A 637 -25.74 5.33 27.92
C PHE A 637 -24.23 5.38 28.14
N TYR A 638 -23.75 4.98 29.32
CA TYR A 638 -22.32 4.95 29.60
C TYR A 638 -21.58 3.91 28.74
N PHE A 639 -22.14 2.70 28.59
CA PHE A 639 -21.55 1.67 27.73
C PHE A 639 -21.56 2.07 26.24
N HIS A 640 -22.65 2.70 25.79
CA HIS A 640 -22.76 3.24 24.44
C HIS A 640 -21.75 4.36 24.19
N ALA A 641 -21.57 5.28 25.14
CA ALA A 641 -20.57 6.34 25.07
C ALA A 641 -19.13 5.78 25.07
N MET A 642 -18.88 4.69 25.80
CA MET A 642 -17.57 4.01 25.82
C MET A 642 -17.21 3.47 24.43
N ALA A 643 -18.13 2.72 23.80
CA ALA A 643 -17.94 2.20 22.44
C ALA A 643 -17.81 3.35 21.41
N GLY A 644 -18.65 4.38 21.53
CA GLY A 644 -18.57 5.57 20.67
C GLY A 644 -17.22 6.31 20.77
N ARG A 645 -16.65 6.41 21.98
CA ARG A 645 -15.34 7.04 22.19
C ARG A 645 -14.20 6.26 21.54
N GLU A 646 -14.24 4.94 21.59
CA GLU A 646 -13.26 4.09 20.92
C GLU A 646 -13.22 4.35 19.40
N LEU A 647 -14.39 4.42 18.76
CA LEU A 647 -14.51 4.73 17.33
C LEU A 647 -13.90 6.10 16.98
N LEU A 648 -14.14 7.12 17.80
CA LEU A 648 -13.56 8.47 17.61
C LEU A 648 -12.03 8.48 17.75
N ILE A 649 -11.50 7.72 18.71
CA ILE A 649 -10.05 7.58 18.91
C ILE A 649 -9.42 6.85 17.71
N TYR A 650 -10.05 5.78 17.22
CA TYR A 650 -9.56 5.08 16.03
C TYR A 650 -9.56 5.97 14.79
N ASP A 651 -10.61 6.74 14.53
CA ASP A 651 -10.64 7.70 13.41
C ASP A 651 -9.49 8.71 13.48
N ALA A 652 -9.26 9.29 14.67
CA ALA A 652 -8.13 10.20 14.89
C ALA A 652 -6.77 9.52 14.63
N ARG A 653 -6.62 8.27 15.07
CA ARG A 653 -5.40 7.48 14.84
C ARG A 653 -5.20 7.16 13.35
N ILE A 654 -6.23 6.71 12.64
CA ILE A 654 -6.17 6.38 11.21
C ILE A 654 -5.72 7.60 10.40
N LYS A 655 -6.27 8.79 10.70
CA LYS A 655 -5.85 10.05 10.08
C LYS A 655 -4.34 10.29 10.20
N SER A 656 -3.73 9.93 11.33
CA SER A 656 -2.27 10.02 11.52
C SER A 656 -1.49 8.93 10.78
N GLU A 657 -2.06 7.72 10.65
CA GLU A 657 -1.42 6.55 10.01
C GLU A 657 -1.56 6.54 8.47
N THR A 658 -2.39 7.42 7.88
CA THR A 658 -2.49 7.63 6.41
C THR A 658 -1.17 8.00 5.73
N GLY A 659 -0.10 8.30 6.48
CA GLY A 659 1.25 8.48 5.97
C GLY A 659 1.79 7.29 5.16
N ILE A 660 1.22 6.10 5.29
CA ILE A 660 1.53 4.92 4.46
C ILE A 660 1.30 5.21 2.97
N ILE A 661 0.24 5.96 2.62
CA ILE A 661 -0.05 6.32 1.22
C ILE A 661 1.13 7.10 0.63
N ARG A 662 1.70 8.03 1.41
CA ARG A 662 2.87 8.79 0.97
C ARG A 662 4.11 7.92 0.79
N GLN A 663 4.29 6.91 1.64
CA GLN A 663 5.39 5.94 1.50
C GLN A 663 5.24 5.16 0.19
N LEU A 664 4.04 4.66 -0.11
CA LEU A 664 3.72 3.94 -1.35
C LEU A 664 3.93 4.81 -2.60
N VAL A 665 3.44 6.04 -2.58
CA VAL A 665 3.65 6.99 -3.69
C VAL A 665 5.15 7.22 -3.88
N LYS A 666 5.92 7.43 -2.82
CA LYS A 666 7.36 7.67 -2.93
C LYS A 666 8.15 6.46 -3.45
N SER A 667 7.69 5.24 -3.21
CA SER A 667 8.32 4.05 -3.80
C SER A 667 7.95 3.84 -5.27
N MET A 668 6.75 4.26 -5.70
CA MET A 668 6.20 3.92 -7.02
C MET A 668 6.07 5.13 -7.96
N GLU A 669 6.40 6.35 -7.54
CA GLU A 669 6.24 7.57 -8.37
C GLU A 669 7.08 7.58 -9.66
N SER A 670 8.10 6.73 -9.73
CA SER A 670 8.95 6.62 -10.93
C SER A 670 8.47 5.59 -11.95
N VAL A 671 7.41 4.84 -11.63
CA VAL A 671 6.92 3.73 -12.45
C VAL A 671 5.88 4.23 -13.44
N MET A 672 6.11 3.97 -14.72
CA MET A 672 5.26 4.41 -15.82
C MET A 672 5.20 3.38 -16.95
N VAL A 673 4.15 3.46 -17.76
CA VAL A 673 4.02 2.69 -19.01
C VAL A 673 4.84 3.37 -20.10
N HIS A 674 5.68 2.61 -20.79
CA HIS A 674 6.46 3.09 -21.92
C HIS A 674 5.74 2.83 -23.25
N TYR A 675 6.21 3.46 -24.33
CA TYR A 675 5.62 3.34 -25.68
C TYR A 675 5.67 1.93 -26.26
N ASP A 676 6.50 1.05 -25.71
CA ASP A 676 6.55 -0.37 -26.06
C ASP A 676 5.53 -1.23 -25.28
N GLY A 677 4.65 -0.62 -24.48
CA GLY A 677 3.66 -1.31 -23.64
C GLY A 677 4.23 -1.85 -22.32
N THR A 678 5.54 -1.76 -22.13
CA THR A 678 6.22 -2.26 -20.93
C THR A 678 6.12 -1.28 -19.77
N VAL A 679 6.12 -1.79 -18.54
CA VAL A 679 6.14 -0.96 -17.34
C VAL A 679 7.57 -0.92 -16.80
N ARG A 680 8.15 0.27 -16.71
CA ARG A 680 9.53 0.45 -16.21
C ARG A 680 9.59 1.57 -15.19
N ASN A 681 10.69 1.58 -14.43
CA ASN A 681 11.01 2.66 -13.51
C ASN A 681 11.90 3.73 -14.18
N SER A 682 12.24 4.78 -13.43
CA SER A 682 13.13 5.86 -13.92
C SER A 682 14.55 5.42 -14.29
N ALA A 683 15.00 4.26 -13.81
CA ALA A 683 16.29 3.67 -14.18
C ALA A 683 16.20 2.80 -15.45
N GLY A 684 15.01 2.71 -16.08
CA GLY A 684 14.77 1.87 -17.26
C GLY A 684 14.68 0.38 -16.94
N ARG A 685 14.60 -0.02 -15.66
CA ARG A 685 14.44 -1.42 -15.28
C ARG A 685 12.99 -1.85 -15.51
N LEU A 686 12.84 -2.95 -16.22
CA LEU A 686 11.56 -3.60 -16.51
C LEU A 686 10.94 -4.16 -15.23
N LEU A 687 9.67 -3.86 -14.99
CA LEU A 687 8.86 -4.39 -13.89
C LEU A 687 7.79 -5.36 -14.40
N GLN A 688 7.08 -4.98 -15.46
CA GLN A 688 6.08 -5.83 -16.13
C GLN A 688 6.27 -5.73 -17.65
N PHE A 689 6.05 -6.84 -18.35
CA PHE A 689 6.09 -6.89 -19.82
C PHE A 689 4.90 -6.18 -20.46
N SER A 690 3.71 -6.33 -19.86
CA SER A 690 2.50 -5.61 -20.22
C SER A 690 1.86 -5.07 -18.96
N TYR A 691 1.32 -3.85 -19.02
CA TYR A 691 0.60 -3.25 -17.90
C TYR A 691 -0.56 -4.15 -17.46
N GLY A 692 -0.66 -4.47 -16.17
CA GLY A 692 -1.76 -5.32 -15.67
C GLY A 692 -1.78 -6.75 -16.19
N GLU A 693 -0.68 -7.21 -16.82
CA GLU A 693 -0.55 -8.51 -17.52
C GLU A 693 -1.43 -8.66 -18.77
N ASP A 694 -2.37 -7.74 -19.00
CA ASP A 694 -3.28 -7.71 -20.15
C ASP A 694 -3.05 -6.51 -21.08
N GLY A 695 -2.34 -5.46 -20.66
CA GLY A 695 -2.10 -4.24 -21.45
C GLY A 695 -3.32 -3.30 -21.57
N LEU A 696 -4.34 -3.49 -20.72
CA LEU A 696 -5.60 -2.77 -20.81
C LEU A 696 -5.76 -1.73 -19.68
N ALA A 697 -6.47 -0.65 -19.97
CA ALA A 697 -6.77 0.41 -19.01
C ALA A 697 -7.87 -0.02 -18.03
N ALA A 698 -7.60 0.13 -16.72
CA ALA A 698 -8.51 -0.30 -15.66
C ALA A 698 -9.85 0.47 -15.61
N GLU A 699 -9.93 1.62 -16.28
CA GLU A 699 -11.14 2.43 -16.40
C GLU A 699 -12.13 1.91 -17.44
N SER A 700 -11.67 1.10 -18.41
CA SER A 700 -12.48 0.60 -19.54
C SER A 700 -13.01 -0.83 -19.34
N VAL A 701 -12.71 -1.47 -18.21
CA VAL A 701 -13.07 -2.86 -17.92
C VAL A 701 -14.37 -2.97 -17.13
N GLU A 702 -15.15 -4.03 -17.40
CA GLU A 702 -16.42 -4.30 -16.72
C GLU A 702 -16.49 -5.73 -16.17
N LEU A 703 -17.32 -5.93 -15.13
CA LEU A 703 -17.64 -7.26 -14.63
C LEU A 703 -18.52 -8.02 -15.63
N GLN A 704 -17.98 -9.13 -16.14
CA GLN A 704 -18.62 -10.04 -17.08
C GLN A 704 -18.66 -11.48 -16.54
N LYS A 705 -19.46 -12.34 -17.15
CA LYS A 705 -19.58 -13.76 -16.76
C LYS A 705 -19.08 -14.66 -17.88
N MET A 706 -18.16 -15.55 -17.55
CA MET A 706 -17.72 -16.63 -18.43
C MET A 706 -18.81 -17.71 -18.51
N PRO A 707 -19.36 -17.98 -19.72
CA PRO A 707 -20.50 -18.89 -19.84
C PRO A 707 -20.11 -20.38 -19.74
N THR A 708 -18.83 -20.74 -19.91
CA THR A 708 -18.37 -22.14 -20.09
C THR A 708 -17.96 -22.86 -18.81
N VAL A 709 -17.47 -22.14 -17.79
CA VAL A 709 -16.75 -22.72 -16.63
C VAL A 709 -17.63 -23.61 -15.76
N LYS A 710 -18.79 -23.10 -15.31
CA LYS A 710 -19.68 -23.73 -14.32
C LYS A 710 -20.57 -24.86 -14.88
N LEU A 711 -20.77 -24.90 -16.20
CA LEU A 711 -21.73 -25.82 -16.82
C LEU A 711 -21.31 -27.29 -16.66
N SER A 712 -22.29 -28.21 -16.58
CA SER A 712 -22.04 -29.65 -16.71
C SER A 712 -21.67 -30.00 -18.16
N ASN A 713 -21.00 -31.13 -18.37
CA ASN A 713 -20.56 -31.52 -19.72
C ASN A 713 -21.73 -31.70 -20.69
N SER A 714 -22.84 -32.30 -20.24
CA SER A 714 -24.04 -32.46 -21.06
C SER A 714 -24.70 -31.12 -21.42
N VAL A 715 -24.81 -30.19 -20.46
CA VAL A 715 -25.40 -28.86 -20.74
C VAL A 715 -24.48 -28.03 -21.63
N PHE A 716 -23.17 -28.17 -21.47
CA PHE A 716 -22.18 -27.52 -22.33
C PHE A 716 -22.30 -28.01 -23.78
N GLU A 717 -22.32 -29.32 -24.01
CA GLU A 717 -22.50 -29.88 -25.35
C GLU A 717 -23.81 -29.41 -25.98
N LYS A 718 -24.93 -29.49 -25.25
CA LYS A 718 -26.23 -28.99 -25.74
C LYS A 718 -26.21 -27.52 -26.10
N LYS A 719 -25.45 -26.68 -25.39
CA LYS A 719 -25.47 -25.22 -25.58
C LYS A 719 -24.50 -24.74 -26.66
N PHE A 720 -23.39 -25.44 -26.88
CA PHE A 720 -22.29 -24.95 -27.71
C PHE A 720 -22.02 -25.81 -28.96
N LYS A 721 -22.28 -27.13 -28.91
CA LYS A 721 -22.07 -28.01 -30.06
C LYS A 721 -23.18 -27.82 -31.08
N PHE A 722 -22.82 -27.48 -32.32
CA PHE A 722 -23.75 -27.29 -33.42
C PHE A 722 -23.78 -28.56 -34.28
N ASP A 723 -24.92 -29.24 -34.32
CA ASP A 723 -25.10 -30.46 -35.12
C ASP A 723 -25.93 -30.14 -36.38
N PRO A 724 -25.29 -30.00 -37.57
CA PRO A 724 -25.99 -29.67 -38.81
C PRO A 724 -26.82 -30.83 -39.39
N SER A 725 -26.62 -32.07 -38.90
CA SER A 725 -27.29 -33.28 -39.40
C SER A 725 -28.81 -33.29 -39.18
N ASN A 726 -29.33 -32.47 -38.27
CA ASN A 726 -30.77 -32.39 -38.00
C ASN A 726 -31.44 -31.34 -38.89
N GLU A 727 -31.90 -31.78 -40.06
CA GLU A 727 -32.48 -30.90 -41.09
C GLU A 727 -33.69 -30.08 -40.59
N ASN A 728 -34.55 -30.67 -39.76
CA ASN A 728 -35.71 -29.98 -39.19
C ASN A 728 -35.31 -28.87 -38.20
N TYR A 729 -34.18 -29.03 -37.52
CA TYR A 729 -33.64 -28.02 -36.60
C TYR A 729 -33.00 -26.87 -37.38
N VAL A 730 -32.20 -27.17 -38.41
CA VAL A 730 -31.53 -26.17 -39.25
C VAL A 730 -32.54 -25.31 -40.02
N ARG A 731 -33.57 -25.91 -40.62
CA ARG A 731 -34.64 -25.18 -41.35
C ARG A 731 -35.45 -24.20 -40.48
N ARG A 732 -35.46 -24.38 -39.16
CA ARG A 732 -36.12 -23.45 -38.23
C ARG A 732 -35.31 -22.20 -37.93
N ILE A 733 -33.99 -22.28 -38.11
CA ILE A 733 -33.04 -21.26 -37.68
C ILE A 733 -32.53 -20.45 -38.88
N PHE A 734 -32.32 -21.09 -40.03
CA PHE A 734 -31.71 -20.48 -41.21
C PHE A 734 -32.67 -20.41 -42.40
N ASN A 735 -32.35 -19.51 -43.34
CA ASN A 735 -33.00 -19.46 -44.64
C ASN A 735 -32.70 -20.71 -45.49
N GLU A 736 -33.51 -20.96 -46.51
CA GLU A 736 -33.39 -22.15 -47.36
C GLU A 736 -32.06 -22.22 -48.14
N GLU A 737 -31.46 -21.08 -48.45
CA GLU A 737 -30.16 -20.99 -49.13
C GLU A 737 -29.02 -21.52 -48.26
N ILE A 738 -28.93 -21.03 -47.02
CA ILE A 738 -27.92 -21.44 -46.04
C ILE A 738 -28.15 -22.88 -45.60
N THR A 739 -29.41 -23.30 -45.51
CA THR A 739 -29.74 -24.69 -45.20
C THR A 739 -29.20 -25.64 -46.26
N ARG A 740 -29.31 -25.29 -47.55
CA ARG A 740 -28.70 -26.06 -48.65
C ARG A 740 -27.18 -26.07 -48.57
N GLU A 741 -26.57 -24.94 -48.25
CA GLU A 741 -25.12 -24.82 -48.08
C GLU A 741 -24.60 -25.72 -46.95
N LEU A 742 -25.28 -25.73 -45.79
CA LEU A 742 -24.89 -26.53 -44.61
C LEU A 742 -24.99 -28.04 -44.85
N ILE A 743 -25.94 -28.48 -45.66
CA ILE A 743 -26.14 -29.91 -45.97
C ILE A 743 -25.20 -30.37 -47.10
N SER A 744 -24.90 -29.50 -48.05
CA SER A 744 -24.10 -29.84 -49.24
C SER A 744 -22.58 -29.70 -49.03
N SER A 745 -22.14 -28.76 -48.18
CA SER A 745 -20.73 -28.46 -47.99
C SER A 745 -20.12 -29.22 -46.82
N ALA A 746 -19.19 -30.14 -47.13
CA ALA A 746 -18.39 -30.83 -46.10
C ALA A 746 -17.41 -29.88 -45.38
N GLU A 747 -16.93 -28.82 -46.05
CA GLU A 747 -15.98 -27.86 -45.48
C GLU A 747 -16.59 -27.11 -44.28
N VAL A 748 -17.86 -26.71 -44.38
CA VAL A 748 -18.55 -26.01 -43.29
C VAL A 748 -18.68 -26.90 -42.04
N ILE A 749 -18.93 -28.20 -42.24
CA ILE A 749 -19.01 -29.17 -41.14
C ILE A 749 -17.65 -29.28 -40.43
N THR A 750 -16.55 -29.36 -41.19
CA THR A 750 -15.20 -29.43 -40.61
C THR A 750 -14.82 -28.19 -39.80
N GLU A 751 -15.22 -27.00 -40.26
CA GLU A 751 -14.96 -25.74 -39.53
C GLU A 751 -15.79 -25.64 -38.24
N ILE A 752 -17.03 -26.12 -38.24
CA ILE A 752 -17.88 -26.19 -37.04
C ILE A 752 -17.30 -27.18 -36.01
N GLU A 753 -16.79 -28.33 -36.46
CA GLU A 753 -16.10 -29.28 -35.58
C GLU A 753 -14.84 -28.67 -34.98
N HIS A 754 -14.04 -27.95 -35.77
CA HIS A 754 -12.87 -27.23 -35.26
C HIS A 754 -13.26 -26.14 -34.24
N GLU A 755 -14.35 -25.39 -34.46
CA GLU A 755 -14.86 -24.42 -33.48
C GLU A 755 -15.19 -25.11 -32.15
N TRP A 756 -15.88 -26.26 -32.20
CA TRP A 756 -16.21 -27.05 -31.02
C TRP A 756 -14.96 -27.54 -30.27
N GLU A 757 -13.96 -28.08 -30.98
CA GLU A 757 -12.70 -28.50 -30.38
C GLU A 757 -11.98 -27.34 -29.68
N GLN A 758 -11.97 -26.15 -30.29
CA GLN A 758 -11.36 -24.97 -29.69
C GLN A 758 -12.10 -24.55 -28.41
N LEU A 759 -13.44 -24.53 -28.43
CA LEU A 759 -14.25 -24.22 -27.24
C LEU A 759 -14.03 -25.23 -26.11
N TYR A 760 -13.83 -26.50 -26.46
CA TYR A 760 -13.51 -27.55 -25.50
C TYR A 760 -12.13 -27.31 -24.86
N LYS A 761 -11.10 -27.03 -25.67
CA LYS A 761 -9.74 -26.69 -25.19
C LYS A 761 -9.74 -25.43 -24.30
N ASP A 762 -10.44 -24.38 -24.73
CA ASP A 762 -10.58 -23.14 -23.97
C ASP A 762 -11.25 -23.40 -22.61
N ARG A 763 -12.26 -24.29 -22.56
CA ARG A 763 -12.93 -24.66 -21.31
C ARG A 763 -12.02 -25.43 -20.35
N GLU A 764 -11.19 -26.35 -20.85
CA GLU A 764 -10.19 -27.04 -20.03
C GLU A 764 -9.17 -26.06 -19.46
N ALA A 765 -8.64 -25.16 -20.31
CA ALA A 765 -7.72 -24.11 -19.88
C ALA A 765 -8.36 -23.20 -18.80
N LEU A 766 -9.61 -22.76 -19.01
CA LEU A 766 -10.32 -21.94 -18.02
C LEU A 766 -10.55 -22.64 -16.69
N ARG A 767 -10.76 -23.96 -16.67
CA ARG A 767 -10.90 -24.73 -15.42
C ARG A 767 -9.58 -24.91 -14.69
N GLN A 768 -8.47 -24.94 -15.43
CA GLN A 768 -7.14 -24.91 -14.83
C GLN A 768 -6.82 -23.53 -14.24
N ILE A 769 -7.20 -22.45 -14.94
CA ILE A 769 -7.01 -21.07 -14.48
C ILE A 769 -7.93 -20.75 -13.27
N PHE A 770 -9.18 -21.19 -13.30
CA PHE A 770 -10.17 -20.96 -12.24
C PHE A 770 -10.56 -22.27 -11.53
N PRO A 771 -9.71 -22.81 -10.63
CA PRO A 771 -9.95 -24.09 -9.96
C PRO A 771 -11.15 -24.05 -9.01
N THR A 772 -11.52 -22.87 -8.49
CA THR A 772 -12.68 -22.67 -7.61
C THR A 772 -14.01 -22.67 -8.36
N GLY A 773 -13.99 -22.61 -9.69
CA GLY A 773 -15.20 -22.51 -10.52
C GLY A 773 -15.85 -21.12 -10.53
N GLU A 774 -15.14 -20.08 -10.08
CA GLU A 774 -15.58 -18.70 -10.24
C GLU A 774 -15.68 -18.32 -11.72
N ASN A 775 -16.82 -17.78 -12.12
CA ASN A 775 -17.09 -17.42 -13.51
C ASN A 775 -17.26 -15.91 -13.73
N LYS A 776 -17.13 -15.09 -12.68
CA LYS A 776 -17.16 -13.63 -12.80
C LYS A 776 -15.74 -13.15 -13.07
N VAL A 777 -15.56 -12.47 -14.20
CA VAL A 777 -14.27 -11.92 -14.64
C VAL A 777 -14.42 -10.44 -14.94
N VAL A 778 -13.31 -9.70 -14.90
CA VAL A 778 -13.29 -8.28 -15.26
C VAL A 778 -12.60 -8.17 -16.61
N LEU A 779 -13.32 -7.75 -17.64
CA LEU A 779 -12.83 -7.67 -19.03
C LEU A 779 -13.41 -6.45 -19.73
N PRO A 780 -12.69 -5.88 -20.71
CA PRO A 780 -13.22 -4.78 -21.53
C PRO A 780 -14.36 -5.27 -22.42
N CYS A 781 -15.12 -4.34 -22.99
CA CYS A 781 -16.21 -4.61 -23.95
C CYS A 781 -17.26 -5.58 -23.39
N ASN A 782 -18.32 -5.05 -22.80
CA ASN A 782 -19.42 -5.89 -22.32
C ASN A 782 -20.21 -6.50 -23.49
N LEU A 783 -19.85 -7.73 -23.87
CA LEU A 783 -20.35 -8.38 -25.08
C LEU A 783 -21.86 -8.62 -25.02
N GLN A 784 -22.40 -8.97 -23.85
CA GLN A 784 -23.84 -9.19 -23.67
C GLN A 784 -24.64 -7.91 -23.96
N ARG A 785 -24.15 -6.77 -23.44
CA ARG A 785 -24.77 -5.47 -23.68
C ARG A 785 -24.64 -5.04 -25.13
N MET A 786 -23.47 -5.21 -25.74
CA MET A 786 -23.24 -4.87 -27.15
C MET A 786 -24.15 -5.66 -28.09
N ILE A 787 -24.29 -6.98 -27.87
CA ILE A 787 -25.20 -7.82 -28.66
C ILE A 787 -26.66 -7.34 -28.50
N TRP A 788 -27.06 -6.97 -27.28
CA TRP A 788 -28.41 -6.48 -27.04
C TRP A 788 -28.68 -5.13 -27.71
N ASN A 789 -27.70 -4.21 -27.69
CA ASN A 789 -27.79 -2.95 -28.43
C ASN A 789 -27.95 -3.18 -29.93
N VAL A 790 -27.19 -4.12 -30.50
CA VAL A 790 -27.29 -4.51 -31.92
C VAL A 790 -28.68 -5.04 -32.25
N GLN A 791 -29.24 -5.92 -31.41
CA GLN A 791 -30.60 -6.43 -31.60
C GLN A 791 -31.64 -5.32 -31.67
N LYS A 792 -31.47 -4.25 -30.89
CA LYS A 792 -32.40 -3.12 -30.88
C LYS A 792 -32.18 -2.18 -32.06
N ILE A 793 -30.94 -1.88 -32.44
CA ILE A 793 -30.60 -1.00 -33.57
C ILE A 793 -31.13 -1.57 -34.89
N PHE A 794 -30.94 -2.87 -35.12
CA PHE A 794 -31.37 -3.54 -36.36
C PHE A 794 -32.78 -4.17 -36.26
N HIS A 795 -33.50 -3.92 -35.16
CA HIS A 795 -34.85 -4.44 -34.92
C HIS A 795 -34.99 -5.96 -35.16
N ILE A 796 -34.07 -6.74 -34.59
CA ILE A 796 -33.94 -8.17 -34.83
C ILE A 796 -35.12 -8.94 -34.23
N ASN A 797 -35.85 -9.66 -35.07
CA ASN A 797 -36.95 -10.51 -34.65
C ASN A 797 -36.47 -11.93 -34.36
N LYS A 798 -36.44 -12.32 -33.08
CA LYS A 798 -36.04 -13.67 -32.64
C LYS A 798 -36.96 -14.80 -33.12
N ARG A 799 -38.08 -14.52 -33.77
CA ARG A 799 -38.95 -15.54 -34.37
C ARG A 799 -38.64 -15.80 -35.84
N ALA A 800 -38.00 -14.85 -36.53
CA ALA A 800 -37.63 -15.00 -37.92
C ALA A 800 -36.38 -15.89 -38.08
N PRO A 801 -36.22 -16.59 -39.23
CA PRO A 801 -34.97 -17.24 -39.57
C PRO A 801 -33.87 -16.21 -39.86
N THR A 802 -32.62 -16.62 -39.67
CA THR A 802 -31.42 -15.80 -39.85
C THR A 802 -30.79 -16.02 -41.23
N ASP A 803 -30.24 -14.94 -41.77
CA ASP A 803 -29.47 -14.87 -43.02
C ASP A 803 -27.95 -15.05 -42.81
N LEU A 804 -27.51 -15.27 -41.57
CA LEU A 804 -26.10 -15.31 -41.21
C LEU A 804 -25.54 -16.75 -41.32
N SER A 805 -24.61 -16.97 -42.24
CA SER A 805 -23.90 -18.24 -42.39
C SER A 805 -22.96 -18.53 -41.19
N PRO A 806 -22.96 -19.75 -40.61
CA PRO A 806 -22.02 -20.16 -39.58
C PRO A 806 -20.54 -20.00 -39.97
N LEU A 807 -20.20 -20.21 -41.25
CA LEU A 807 -18.83 -20.03 -41.75
C LEU A 807 -18.38 -18.57 -41.62
N ARG A 808 -19.27 -17.62 -41.96
CA ARG A 808 -19.00 -16.18 -41.83
C ARG A 808 -18.81 -15.77 -40.37
N VAL A 809 -19.53 -16.41 -39.44
CA VAL A 809 -19.35 -16.19 -38.00
C VAL A 809 -17.95 -16.62 -37.56
N ILE A 810 -17.53 -17.84 -37.91
CA ILE A 810 -16.23 -18.39 -37.52
C ILE A 810 -15.09 -17.54 -38.09
N GLN A 811 -15.16 -17.17 -39.37
CA GLN A 811 -14.17 -16.29 -40.02
C GLN A 811 -14.15 -14.90 -39.37
N GLY A 812 -15.31 -14.27 -39.18
CA GLY A 812 -15.39 -12.95 -38.56
C GLY A 812 -14.83 -12.91 -37.13
N VAL A 813 -15.04 -13.97 -36.34
CA VAL A 813 -14.44 -14.08 -35.00
C VAL A 813 -12.92 -14.27 -35.09
N ARG A 814 -12.42 -15.11 -35.99
CA ARG A 814 -10.97 -15.29 -36.19
C ARG A 814 -10.30 -13.97 -36.61
N ASP A 815 -10.90 -13.23 -37.54
CA ASP A 815 -10.40 -11.95 -38.02
C ASP A 815 -10.42 -10.88 -36.93
N LEU A 816 -11.50 -10.83 -36.13
CA LEU A 816 -11.58 -9.94 -34.96
C LEU A 816 -10.43 -10.20 -33.98
N LEU A 817 -10.21 -11.47 -33.61
CA LEU A 817 -9.18 -11.84 -32.65
C LEU A 817 -7.77 -11.59 -33.20
N ALA A 818 -7.55 -11.72 -34.50
CA ALA A 818 -6.28 -11.40 -35.14
C ALA A 818 -5.97 -9.89 -35.07
N LYS A 819 -6.99 -9.03 -35.10
CA LYS A 819 -6.85 -7.57 -34.96
C LYS A 819 -6.72 -7.10 -33.51
N CYS A 820 -7.13 -7.91 -32.54
CA CYS A 820 -6.95 -7.63 -31.11
C CYS A 820 -5.49 -7.85 -30.68
N VAL A 821 -4.60 -6.95 -31.11
CA VAL A 821 -3.16 -6.99 -30.80
C VAL A 821 -2.82 -6.00 -29.69
N ILE A 822 -2.07 -6.49 -28.70
CA ILE A 822 -1.55 -5.74 -27.56
C ILE A 822 -0.03 -5.67 -27.66
N VAL A 823 0.62 -6.81 -27.91
CA VAL A 823 2.06 -6.88 -28.15
C VAL A 823 2.28 -6.88 -29.66
N VAL A 824 2.81 -5.78 -30.17
CA VAL A 824 3.10 -5.62 -31.61
C VAL A 824 4.41 -6.35 -31.94
N GLY A 825 4.35 -7.29 -32.90
CA GLY A 825 5.52 -7.98 -33.43
C GLY A 825 5.16 -9.20 -34.28
N GLU A 826 5.97 -9.48 -35.29
CA GLU A 826 5.82 -10.64 -36.19
C GLU A 826 6.68 -11.84 -35.74
N ASP A 827 7.56 -11.64 -34.77
CA ASP A 827 8.40 -12.69 -34.24
C ASP A 827 7.60 -13.68 -33.40
N LYS A 828 8.09 -14.93 -33.35
CA LYS A 828 7.40 -16.03 -32.65
C LYS A 828 7.13 -15.72 -31.18
N LEU A 829 8.02 -14.96 -30.53
CA LEU A 829 7.89 -14.63 -29.12
C LEU A 829 6.83 -13.57 -28.87
N SER A 830 6.79 -12.50 -29.69
CA SER A 830 5.72 -11.49 -29.61
C SER A 830 4.35 -12.07 -29.90
N ILE A 831 4.22 -12.97 -30.90
CA ILE A 831 2.95 -13.65 -31.20
C ILE A 831 2.48 -14.47 -29.99
N GLN A 832 3.39 -15.23 -29.38
CA GLN A 832 3.08 -16.00 -28.17
C GLN A 832 2.72 -15.09 -26.98
N ALA A 833 3.44 -13.98 -26.79
CA ALA A 833 3.15 -13.01 -25.74
C ALA A 833 1.76 -12.37 -25.93
N ASN A 834 1.39 -12.03 -27.17
CA ASN A 834 0.07 -11.49 -27.49
C ASN A 834 -1.05 -12.50 -27.24
N GLN A 835 -0.84 -13.77 -27.62
CA GLN A 835 -1.79 -14.85 -27.34
C GLN A 835 -2.03 -15.03 -25.83
N ASN A 836 -0.96 -14.97 -25.03
CA ASN A 836 -1.06 -15.08 -23.58
C ASN A 836 -1.78 -13.87 -22.97
N ALA A 837 -1.44 -12.66 -23.38
CA ALA A 837 -2.04 -11.42 -22.87
C ALA A 837 -3.55 -11.35 -23.17
N THR A 838 -3.97 -11.85 -24.34
CA THR A 838 -5.38 -11.79 -24.78
C THR A 838 -6.19 -13.05 -24.49
N LEU A 839 -5.58 -14.11 -23.93
CA LEU A 839 -6.19 -15.44 -23.79
C LEU A 839 -7.59 -15.40 -23.17
N LEU A 840 -7.74 -14.71 -22.04
CA LEU A 840 -9.01 -14.66 -21.32
C LEU A 840 -10.10 -13.93 -22.14
N PHE A 841 -9.73 -12.86 -22.84
CA PHE A 841 -10.62 -12.12 -23.73
C PHE A 841 -11.01 -12.96 -24.95
N GLN A 842 -10.05 -13.67 -25.56
CA GLN A 842 -10.32 -14.58 -26.68
C GLN A 842 -11.31 -15.67 -26.29
N CYS A 843 -11.13 -16.31 -25.12
CA CYS A 843 -12.06 -17.31 -24.60
C CYS A 843 -13.48 -16.73 -24.39
N LEU A 844 -13.58 -15.49 -23.89
CA LEU A 844 -14.86 -14.82 -23.73
C LEU A 844 -15.54 -14.56 -25.08
N VAL A 845 -14.80 -14.00 -26.05
CA VAL A 845 -15.33 -13.70 -27.39
C VAL A 845 -15.79 -14.98 -28.09
N ARG A 846 -14.96 -16.04 -28.12
CA ARG A 846 -15.35 -17.32 -28.75
C ARG A 846 -16.57 -17.95 -28.08
N SER A 847 -16.64 -17.93 -26.75
CA SER A 847 -17.77 -18.52 -26.03
C SER A 847 -19.06 -17.69 -26.07
N THR A 848 -18.97 -16.40 -26.42
CA THR A 848 -20.16 -15.55 -26.57
C THR A 848 -20.64 -15.48 -28.02
N LEU A 849 -19.71 -15.38 -28.97
CA LEU A 849 -19.95 -15.27 -30.40
C LEU A 849 -19.80 -16.61 -31.14
N CYS A 850 -20.10 -17.74 -30.50
CA CYS A 850 -20.09 -19.02 -31.20
C CYS A 850 -21.25 -19.14 -32.19
N SER A 851 -21.02 -19.88 -33.27
CA SER A 851 -21.98 -20.07 -34.38
C SER A 851 -23.39 -20.43 -33.89
N LYS A 852 -23.48 -21.44 -33.00
CA LYS A 852 -24.75 -21.89 -32.41
C LYS A 852 -25.49 -20.80 -31.64
N ARG A 853 -24.80 -20.06 -30.77
CA ARG A 853 -25.46 -19.06 -29.91
C ARG A 853 -25.90 -17.84 -30.71
N ILE A 854 -25.10 -17.43 -31.68
CA ILE A 854 -25.48 -16.34 -32.59
C ILE A 854 -26.73 -16.72 -33.39
N ALA A 855 -26.79 -17.95 -33.92
CA ALA A 855 -27.93 -18.40 -34.70
C ALA A 855 -29.19 -18.68 -33.86
N GLU A 856 -29.05 -19.34 -32.70
CA GLU A 856 -30.19 -19.80 -31.88
C GLU A 856 -30.66 -18.78 -30.84
N GLU A 857 -29.74 -18.23 -30.02
CA GLU A 857 -30.09 -17.35 -28.90
C GLU A 857 -30.26 -15.89 -29.33
N TYR A 858 -29.32 -15.40 -30.16
CA TYR A 858 -29.26 -13.98 -30.52
C TYR A 858 -29.96 -13.65 -31.85
N ARG A 859 -30.01 -14.61 -32.76
CA ARG A 859 -30.59 -14.50 -34.11
C ARG A 859 -30.08 -13.30 -34.92
N LEU A 860 -28.77 -13.08 -34.93
CA LEU A 860 -28.20 -11.92 -35.63
C LEU A 860 -28.27 -12.06 -37.14
N SER A 861 -28.47 -10.95 -37.85
CA SER A 861 -28.30 -10.88 -39.30
C SER A 861 -26.85 -10.63 -39.71
N SER A 862 -26.54 -10.77 -40.99
CA SER A 862 -25.18 -10.56 -41.52
C SER A 862 -24.68 -9.13 -41.27
N GLU A 863 -25.52 -8.13 -41.55
CA GLU A 863 -25.20 -6.71 -41.32
C GLU A 863 -25.01 -6.40 -39.83
N ALA A 864 -25.88 -6.95 -38.98
CA ALA A 864 -25.82 -6.78 -37.54
C ALA A 864 -24.52 -7.37 -36.94
N PHE A 865 -24.09 -8.52 -37.45
CA PHE A 865 -22.88 -9.19 -37.00
C PHE A 865 -21.60 -8.43 -37.42
N GLU A 866 -21.53 -7.91 -38.64
CA GLU A 866 -20.39 -7.09 -39.08
C GLU A 866 -20.26 -5.80 -38.27
N TRP A 867 -21.39 -5.14 -38.02
CA TRP A 867 -21.41 -3.96 -37.16
C TRP A 867 -20.93 -4.29 -35.75
N LEU A 868 -21.34 -5.44 -35.20
CA LEU A 868 -20.92 -5.90 -33.87
C LEU A 868 -19.40 -6.10 -33.81
N ILE A 869 -18.81 -6.81 -34.79
CA ILE A 869 -17.37 -7.04 -34.87
C ILE A 869 -16.61 -5.72 -34.93
N GLY A 870 -16.98 -4.81 -35.83
CA GLY A 870 -16.33 -3.51 -35.96
C GLY A 870 -16.43 -2.67 -34.68
N LYS A 871 -17.55 -2.79 -33.95
CA LYS A 871 -17.72 -2.10 -32.66
C LYS A 871 -16.85 -2.72 -31.57
N ILE A 872 -16.72 -4.04 -31.50
CA ILE A 872 -15.84 -4.70 -30.52
C ILE A 872 -14.39 -4.32 -30.78
N GLU A 873 -13.95 -4.35 -32.04
CA GLU A 873 -12.60 -3.94 -32.44
C GLU A 873 -12.28 -2.51 -31.97
N THR A 874 -13.15 -1.56 -32.31
CA THR A 874 -12.97 -0.14 -31.93
C THR A 874 -12.90 0.05 -30.41
N ARG A 875 -13.79 -0.64 -29.68
CA ARG A 875 -13.83 -0.55 -28.21
C ARG A 875 -12.63 -1.19 -27.54
N PHE A 876 -12.14 -2.29 -28.08
CA PHE A 876 -10.95 -2.95 -27.58
C PHE A 876 -9.70 -2.07 -27.76
N GLN A 877 -9.55 -1.41 -28.93
CA GLN A 877 -8.46 -0.46 -29.18
C GLN A 877 -8.53 0.74 -28.23
N GLN A 878 -9.73 1.27 -27.95
CA GLN A 878 -9.93 2.35 -26.98
C GLN A 878 -9.58 1.92 -25.54
N ALA A 879 -9.71 0.64 -25.21
CA ALA A 879 -9.44 0.11 -23.88
C ALA A 879 -7.94 -0.14 -23.62
N GLN A 880 -7.05 0.07 -24.58
CA GLN A 880 -5.61 -0.11 -24.38
C GLN A 880 -5.04 0.95 -23.44
N ALA A 881 -4.09 0.55 -22.59
CA ALA A 881 -3.41 1.45 -21.67
C ALA A 881 -2.60 2.49 -22.45
N GLN A 882 -2.71 3.76 -22.05
CA GLN A 882 -2.03 4.86 -22.75
C GLN A 882 -0.55 4.91 -22.36
N PRO A 883 0.39 4.89 -23.33
CA PRO A 883 1.80 5.10 -23.04
C PRO A 883 2.06 6.46 -22.39
N GLY A 884 2.97 6.49 -21.42
CA GLY A 884 3.25 7.69 -20.63
C GLY A 884 2.44 7.78 -19.34
N GLU A 885 1.48 6.88 -19.12
CA GLU A 885 0.68 6.88 -17.90
C GLU A 885 1.52 6.54 -16.66
N MET A 886 1.39 7.37 -15.62
CA MET A 886 2.12 7.24 -14.35
C MET A 886 1.45 6.20 -13.42
N VAL A 887 1.43 4.95 -13.89
CA VAL A 887 0.71 3.85 -13.25
C VAL A 887 1.16 3.55 -11.82
N GLY A 888 2.42 3.82 -11.47
CA GLY A 888 2.89 3.60 -10.10
C GLY A 888 2.26 4.53 -9.08
N ALA A 889 2.05 5.79 -9.44
CA ALA A 889 1.36 6.76 -8.58
C ALA A 889 -0.13 6.43 -8.47
N LEU A 890 -0.76 6.02 -9.58
CA LEU A 890 -2.15 5.57 -9.62
C LEU A 890 -2.34 4.33 -8.72
N ALA A 891 -1.53 3.30 -8.88
CA ALA A 891 -1.57 2.09 -8.06
C ALA A 891 -1.37 2.38 -6.56
N ALA A 892 -0.45 3.30 -6.22
CA ALA A 892 -0.23 3.71 -4.83
C ALA A 892 -1.49 4.35 -4.21
N GLN A 893 -2.21 5.17 -4.98
CA GLN A 893 -3.43 5.82 -4.54
C GLN A 893 -4.60 4.84 -4.46
N SER A 894 -4.75 3.96 -5.46
CA SER A 894 -5.79 2.93 -5.50
C SER A 894 -5.66 1.91 -4.37
N LEU A 895 -4.45 1.60 -3.91
CA LEU A 895 -4.24 0.80 -2.71
C LEU A 895 -4.43 1.61 -1.42
N GLY A 896 -3.98 2.86 -1.43
CA GLY A 896 -3.96 3.73 -0.26
C GLY A 896 -5.33 4.23 0.20
N GLN A 897 -6.22 4.60 -0.74
CA GLN A 897 -7.54 5.14 -0.42
C GLN A 897 -8.42 4.12 0.32
N PRO A 898 -8.62 2.87 -0.16
CA PRO A 898 -9.41 1.87 0.55
C PRO A 898 -8.84 1.53 1.93
N ALA A 899 -7.51 1.56 2.10
CA ALA A 899 -6.88 1.29 3.39
C ALA A 899 -7.34 2.25 4.49
N THR A 900 -7.68 3.51 4.15
CA THR A 900 -8.23 4.46 5.12
C THR A 900 -9.64 4.08 5.58
N GLN A 901 -10.41 3.39 4.74
CA GLN A 901 -11.77 2.92 5.04
C GLN A 901 -11.79 1.56 5.76
N MET A 902 -10.86 0.65 5.43
CA MET A 902 -10.86 -0.73 5.95
C MET A 902 -10.75 -0.85 7.48
N THR A 903 -10.12 0.12 8.15
CA THR A 903 -9.83 0.03 9.60
C THR A 903 -11.07 0.21 10.47
N LEU A 904 -12.10 0.90 9.97
CA LEU A 904 -13.38 1.07 10.69
C LEU A 904 -14.21 -0.22 10.67
N ASN A 905 -14.09 -1.04 9.61
CA ASN A 905 -14.92 -2.23 9.40
C ASN A 905 -14.36 -3.51 10.05
N THR A 906 -13.16 -3.45 10.62
CA THR A 906 -12.41 -4.64 11.05
C THR A 906 -13.01 -5.40 12.23
N PHE A 907 -13.79 -4.74 13.08
CA PHE A 907 -14.34 -5.32 14.31
C PHE A 907 -15.80 -5.79 14.18
N HIS A 908 -16.41 -5.61 13.01
CA HIS A 908 -17.81 -6.00 12.76
C HIS A 908 -17.98 -7.42 12.21
N PHE A 909 -16.89 -8.14 11.89
CA PHE A 909 -16.94 -9.57 11.57
C PHE A 909 -17.03 -10.39 12.87
N ALA A 910 -18.18 -10.32 13.55
CA ALA A 910 -18.53 -11.24 14.62
C ALA A 910 -19.03 -12.57 14.01
N GLY A 911 -18.53 -13.71 14.51
CA GLY A 911 -19.13 -15.02 14.18
C GLY A 911 -18.17 -16.18 13.87
N VAL A 912 -16.86 -15.97 13.73
CA VAL A 912 -15.88 -17.07 13.53
C VAL A 912 -14.72 -16.95 14.52
N SER A 913 -14.91 -17.50 15.72
CA SER A 913 -14.03 -17.33 16.88
C SER A 913 -12.64 -17.99 16.82
N SER A 914 -12.16 -18.51 15.68
CA SER A 914 -10.96 -19.34 15.67
C SER A 914 -9.65 -18.65 15.28
N LYS A 915 -9.66 -17.45 14.68
CA LYS A 915 -8.40 -16.79 14.26
C LYS A 915 -8.47 -15.27 14.39
N ASN A 916 -7.83 -14.71 15.43
CA ASN A 916 -7.50 -13.29 15.56
C ASN A 916 -6.45 -12.88 14.51
N VAL A 917 -6.83 -12.88 13.24
CA VAL A 917 -5.96 -12.37 12.17
C VAL A 917 -5.97 -10.85 12.28
N THR A 918 -4.79 -10.25 12.40
CA THR A 918 -4.67 -8.79 12.27
C THR A 918 -5.13 -8.39 10.88
N LEU A 919 -6.14 -7.52 10.82
CA LEU A 919 -6.75 -7.01 9.60
C LEU A 919 -6.61 -5.47 9.57
N GLY A 920 -6.97 -4.85 8.44
CA GLY A 920 -6.91 -3.39 8.28
C GLY A 920 -5.49 -2.81 8.16
N VAL A 921 -5.32 -1.56 8.57
CA VAL A 921 -4.06 -0.80 8.37
C VAL A 921 -2.85 -1.39 9.09
N ALA A 922 -3.05 -1.98 10.28
CA ALA A 922 -1.97 -2.62 11.03
C ALA A 922 -1.32 -3.75 10.22
N ARG A 923 -2.15 -4.56 9.55
CA ARG A 923 -1.68 -5.66 8.69
C ARG A 923 -1.00 -5.14 7.43
N LEU A 924 -1.58 -4.14 6.80
CA LEU A 924 -0.99 -3.50 5.63
C LEU A 924 0.41 -2.95 5.93
N LYS A 925 0.60 -2.34 7.11
CA LYS A 925 1.90 -1.84 7.56
C LYS A 925 2.93 -2.96 7.78
N GLU A 926 2.51 -4.11 8.30
CA GLU A 926 3.39 -5.28 8.43
C GLU A 926 3.84 -5.82 7.07
N ILE A 927 2.92 -5.87 6.10
CA ILE A 927 3.20 -6.34 4.74
C ILE A 927 4.16 -5.38 4.04
N ILE A 928 3.88 -4.08 4.06
CA ILE A 928 4.72 -3.07 3.37
C ILE A 928 6.12 -2.98 3.98
N ASN A 929 6.24 -3.08 5.31
CA ASN A 929 7.55 -3.02 5.97
C ASN A 929 8.27 -4.38 6.00
N ILE A 930 7.64 -5.45 5.53
CA ILE A 930 8.18 -6.81 5.54
C ILE A 930 8.70 -7.16 6.94
N SER A 931 7.83 -7.02 7.93
CA SER A 931 8.18 -7.28 9.34
C SER A 931 8.60 -8.74 9.54
N LYS A 932 9.78 -8.97 10.13
CA LYS A 932 10.32 -10.32 10.39
C LYS A 932 9.40 -11.17 11.29
N SER A 933 8.75 -10.55 12.26
CA SER A 933 7.82 -11.19 13.20
C SER A 933 6.43 -10.55 13.05
N PRO A 934 5.54 -11.11 12.20
CA PRO A 934 4.17 -10.62 12.11
C PRO A 934 3.43 -10.88 13.44
N LYS A 935 2.46 -10.04 13.79
CA LYS A 935 1.73 -10.17 15.08
C LYS A 935 0.90 -11.44 15.18
N SER A 936 0.27 -11.85 14.09
CA SER A 936 -0.64 -13.00 14.03
C SER A 936 -0.26 -13.93 12.87
N PRO A 937 0.83 -14.70 12.97
CA PRO A 937 1.17 -15.69 11.96
C PRO A 937 0.09 -16.78 11.93
N SER A 938 -0.44 -17.07 10.75
CA SER A 938 -1.43 -18.13 10.56
C SER A 938 -1.06 -19.00 9.37
N MET A 939 -1.34 -20.28 9.48
CA MET A 939 -1.15 -21.26 8.41
C MET A 939 -2.43 -22.09 8.27
N THR A 940 -2.87 -22.31 7.03
CA THR A 940 -4.00 -23.19 6.73
C THR A 940 -3.44 -24.48 6.16
N VAL A 941 -3.71 -25.60 6.83
CA VAL A 941 -3.26 -26.93 6.42
C VAL A 941 -4.44 -27.66 5.79
N PHE A 942 -4.32 -27.99 4.50
CA PHE A 942 -5.32 -28.82 3.81
C PHE A 942 -4.97 -30.29 3.97
N LEU A 943 -5.95 -31.08 4.41
CA LEU A 943 -5.82 -32.54 4.55
C LEU A 943 -6.09 -33.22 3.19
N ARG A 944 -5.53 -34.42 3.01
CA ARG A 944 -5.68 -35.23 1.79
C ARG A 944 -6.16 -36.64 2.15
N GLY A 945 -6.75 -37.33 1.17
CA GLY A 945 -7.24 -38.70 1.34
C GLY A 945 -8.39 -38.77 2.35
N GLU A 946 -8.43 -39.85 3.12
CA GLU A 946 -9.51 -40.11 4.08
C GLU A 946 -9.58 -39.06 5.19
N ALA A 947 -8.45 -38.47 5.59
CA ALA A 947 -8.42 -37.41 6.60
C ALA A 947 -9.09 -36.10 6.15
N ALA A 948 -9.35 -35.91 4.86
CA ALA A 948 -10.08 -34.74 4.37
C ALA A 948 -11.60 -34.88 4.60
N THR A 949 -12.11 -36.11 4.64
CA THR A 949 -13.54 -36.40 4.81
C THR A 949 -13.89 -36.89 6.21
N ASP A 950 -12.94 -37.58 6.88
CA ASP A 950 -13.14 -38.20 8.19
C ASP A 950 -12.58 -37.31 9.31
N ALA A 951 -13.48 -36.92 10.23
CA ALA A 951 -13.15 -36.08 11.37
C ALA A 951 -12.21 -36.74 12.38
N GLU A 952 -12.26 -38.08 12.54
CA GLU A 952 -11.41 -38.76 13.51
C GLU A 952 -9.94 -38.78 13.07
N LYS A 953 -9.71 -39.09 11.79
CA LYS A 953 -8.39 -39.03 11.16
C LYS A 953 -7.87 -37.59 11.09
N ALA A 954 -8.73 -36.62 10.85
CA ALA A 954 -8.37 -35.21 10.94
C ALA A 954 -7.88 -34.82 12.35
N ARG A 955 -8.54 -35.33 13.40
CA ARG A 955 -8.14 -35.13 14.81
C ARG A 955 -6.79 -35.78 15.11
N GLU A 956 -6.50 -36.95 14.55
CA GLU A 956 -5.19 -37.58 14.69
C GLU A 956 -4.06 -36.71 14.11
N VAL A 957 -4.27 -36.15 12.91
CA VAL A 957 -3.32 -35.21 12.29
C VAL A 957 -3.17 -33.94 13.14
N LEU A 958 -4.26 -33.43 13.71
CA LEU A 958 -4.23 -32.28 14.61
C LEU A 958 -3.33 -32.54 15.83
N CYS A 959 -3.50 -33.68 16.51
CA CYS A 959 -2.69 -34.03 17.69
C CYS A 959 -1.19 -34.14 17.35
N ARG A 960 -0.85 -34.61 16.14
CA ARG A 960 0.54 -34.70 15.68
C ARG A 960 1.17 -33.34 15.36
N LEU A 961 0.38 -32.38 14.88
CA LEU A 961 0.85 -31.04 14.53
C LEU A 961 0.87 -30.09 15.73
N GLU A 962 -0.03 -30.27 16.69
CA GLU A 962 -0.15 -29.39 17.84
C GLU A 962 1.06 -29.51 18.77
N HIS A 963 1.72 -28.38 19.04
CA HIS A 963 2.83 -28.34 19.97
C HIS A 963 2.35 -28.56 21.42
N THR A 964 2.60 -29.78 21.90
CA THR A 964 2.28 -30.22 23.26
C THR A 964 3.58 -30.39 24.04
N THR A 965 3.78 -29.54 25.05
CA THR A 965 4.90 -29.66 25.99
C THR A 965 4.50 -30.54 27.17
N LEU A 966 5.45 -31.23 27.80
CA LEU A 966 5.20 -32.01 29.02
C LEU A 966 4.44 -31.19 30.08
N ARG A 967 4.80 -29.92 30.27
CA ARG A 967 4.11 -28.95 31.16
C ARG A 967 2.59 -28.88 30.97
N LYS A 968 2.10 -29.03 29.74
CA LYS A 968 0.65 -28.96 29.45
C LYS A 968 -0.07 -30.23 29.92
N VAL A 969 0.63 -31.35 30.03
CA VAL A 969 0.05 -32.65 30.40
C VAL A 969 0.25 -32.95 31.89
N THR A 970 1.30 -32.41 32.50
CA THR A 970 1.58 -32.53 33.93
C THR A 970 0.53 -31.81 34.78
N ALA A 971 -0.08 -32.53 35.71
CA ALA A 971 -0.93 -32.00 36.77
C ALA A 971 -0.07 -31.46 37.92
N ASN A 972 0.88 -32.27 38.39
CA ASN A 972 1.74 -31.93 39.53
C ASN A 972 3.17 -32.48 39.32
N THR A 973 4.14 -31.82 39.94
CA THR A 973 5.55 -32.26 39.96
C THR A 973 6.10 -32.11 41.35
N ALA A 974 6.60 -33.19 41.94
CA ALA A 974 7.16 -33.19 43.29
C ALA A 974 8.52 -33.90 43.29
N ILE A 975 9.44 -33.40 44.10
CA ILE A 975 10.75 -34.01 44.32
C ILE A 975 10.71 -34.63 45.71
N TYR A 976 10.92 -35.94 45.76
CA TYR A 976 11.02 -36.70 46.98
C TYR A 976 12.47 -37.11 47.21
N TYR A 977 12.84 -37.19 48.48
CA TYR A 977 14.07 -37.86 48.89
C TYR A 977 13.70 -39.29 49.27
N ASP A 978 14.07 -40.24 48.42
CA ASP A 978 13.77 -41.66 48.54
C ASP A 978 15.09 -42.44 48.69
N PRO A 979 15.55 -42.70 49.93
CA PRO A 979 16.88 -43.25 50.17
C PRO A 979 17.00 -44.73 49.80
N ASP A 980 15.88 -45.47 49.73
CA ASP A 980 15.84 -46.87 49.32
C ASP A 980 15.01 -47.01 48.02
N PRO A 981 15.63 -47.31 46.87
CA PRO A 981 14.92 -47.42 45.59
C PRO A 981 13.89 -48.56 45.56
N LEU A 982 14.02 -49.57 46.42
CA LEU A 982 13.13 -50.74 46.46
C LEU A 982 11.87 -50.47 47.29
N ASN A 983 11.98 -49.71 48.38
CA ASN A 983 10.88 -49.37 49.26
C ASN A 983 10.66 -47.86 49.25
N THR A 984 9.78 -47.42 48.36
CA THR A 984 9.47 -45.99 48.25
C THR A 984 8.78 -45.46 49.51
N VAL A 985 9.08 -44.22 49.87
CA VAL A 985 8.38 -43.47 50.94
C VAL A 985 6.92 -43.15 50.55
N ILE A 986 6.56 -43.29 49.27
CA ILE A 986 5.24 -42.95 48.74
C ILE A 986 4.31 -44.17 48.80
N LEU A 987 3.41 -44.18 49.80
CA LEU A 987 2.49 -45.29 50.05
C LEU A 987 1.60 -45.65 48.85
N GLU A 988 1.24 -44.69 48.01
CA GLU A 988 0.38 -44.90 46.83
C GLU A 988 1.11 -45.62 45.69
N ASP A 989 2.43 -45.44 45.58
CA ASP A 989 3.24 -45.95 44.47
C ASP A 989 3.98 -47.25 44.83
N GLN A 990 3.89 -47.69 46.09
CA GLN A 990 4.66 -48.82 46.63
C GLN A 990 4.42 -50.12 45.85
N ASP A 991 3.18 -50.42 45.49
CA ASP A 991 2.83 -51.61 44.71
C ASP A 991 3.39 -51.54 43.27
N PHE A 992 3.39 -50.35 42.66
CA PHE A 992 3.92 -50.13 41.32
C PHE A 992 5.44 -50.28 41.25
N VAL A 993 6.15 -49.72 42.24
CA VAL A 993 7.61 -49.80 42.35
C VAL A 993 8.06 -51.25 42.56
N ASN A 994 7.38 -51.98 43.45
CA ASN A 994 7.65 -53.39 43.70
C ASN A 994 7.50 -54.24 42.43
N PHE A 995 6.40 -54.06 41.71
CA PHE A 995 6.16 -54.78 40.45
C PHE A 995 7.21 -54.46 39.37
N TYR A 996 7.63 -53.20 39.26
CA TYR A 996 8.63 -52.78 38.27
C TYR A 996 9.99 -53.44 38.50
N TYR A 997 10.43 -53.53 39.76
CA TYR A 997 11.72 -54.14 40.11
C TYR A 997 11.68 -55.68 40.17
N GLU A 998 10.51 -56.29 40.35
CA GLU A 998 10.33 -57.75 40.21
C GLU A 998 10.52 -58.23 38.77
N MET A 999 10.33 -57.36 37.77
CA MET A 999 10.42 -57.69 36.34
C MET A 999 11.74 -57.30 35.66
N GLY A 1000 12.68 -56.63 36.35
CA GLY A 1000 13.87 -56.04 35.73
C GLY A 1000 15.22 -56.54 36.27
N ASP A 1001 16.14 -56.92 35.37
CA ASP A 1001 17.56 -57.22 35.68
C ASP A 1001 18.39 -55.92 35.80
N PHE A 1002 18.26 -55.15 36.89
CA PHE A 1002 19.04 -53.91 37.07
C PHE A 1002 19.55 -53.70 38.50
N ASP A 1003 20.75 -53.11 38.63
CA ASP A 1003 21.41 -52.80 39.91
C ASP A 1003 20.85 -51.50 40.55
N PRO A 1004 20.11 -51.56 41.67
CA PRO A 1004 19.51 -50.39 42.33
C PRO A 1004 20.53 -49.45 42.99
N THR A 1005 21.78 -49.88 43.16
CA THR A 1005 22.85 -49.11 43.84
C THR A 1005 23.40 -47.94 43.01
N ARG A 1006 23.07 -47.85 41.71
CA ARG A 1006 23.56 -46.82 40.79
C ARG A 1006 22.60 -45.64 40.61
N ILE A 1007 21.48 -45.61 41.35
CA ILE A 1007 20.41 -44.63 41.20
C ILE A 1007 20.57 -43.50 42.23
N SER A 1008 20.16 -42.30 41.87
CA SER A 1008 20.10 -41.15 42.80
C SER A 1008 19.00 -41.36 43.85
N PRO A 1009 19.22 -41.00 45.13
CA PRO A 1009 18.19 -41.02 46.16
C PRO A 1009 17.15 -39.89 46.01
N TRP A 1010 17.33 -39.00 45.03
CA TRP A 1010 16.34 -37.97 44.70
C TRP A 1010 15.42 -38.45 43.58
N LEU A 1011 14.14 -38.65 43.92
CA LEU A 1011 13.08 -39.07 43.01
C LEU A 1011 12.28 -37.85 42.52
N LEU A 1012 12.07 -37.73 41.21
CA LEU A 1012 11.16 -36.74 40.62
C LEU A 1012 9.86 -37.44 40.22
N ARG A 1013 8.79 -37.25 41.00
CA ARG A 1013 7.44 -37.75 40.69
C ARG A 1013 6.70 -36.73 39.84
N ILE A 1014 6.22 -37.16 38.69
CA ILE A 1014 5.42 -36.35 37.76
C ILE A 1014 4.04 -36.98 37.64
N GLU A 1015 3.02 -36.27 38.11
CA GLU A 1015 1.62 -36.68 37.98
C GLU A 1015 1.04 -36.09 36.68
N LEU A 1016 0.42 -36.93 35.86
CA LEU A 1016 -0.16 -36.52 34.57
C LEU A 1016 -1.69 -36.47 34.62
N ASP A 1017 -2.28 -35.45 33.99
CA ASP A 1017 -3.73 -35.27 33.91
C ASP A 1017 -4.34 -36.23 32.88
N ARG A 1018 -5.20 -37.14 33.34
CA ARG A 1018 -5.87 -38.15 32.50
C ARG A 1018 -6.70 -37.52 31.39
N LYS A 1019 -7.40 -36.41 31.63
CA LYS A 1019 -8.26 -35.76 30.62
C LYS A 1019 -7.42 -35.23 29.45
N ARG A 1020 -6.28 -34.61 29.75
CA ARG A 1020 -5.37 -34.08 28.73
C ARG A 1020 -4.64 -35.20 27.97
N MET A 1021 -4.34 -36.30 28.64
CA MET A 1021 -3.77 -37.50 28.00
C MET A 1021 -4.73 -38.09 26.97
N THR A 1022 -6.02 -38.22 27.31
CA THR A 1022 -7.04 -38.73 26.38
C THR A 1022 -7.30 -37.77 25.22
N ASP A 1023 -7.41 -36.46 25.49
CA ASP A 1023 -7.66 -35.45 24.45
C ASP A 1023 -6.53 -35.39 23.41
N LYS A 1024 -5.28 -35.58 23.86
CA LYS A 1024 -4.10 -35.58 23.00
C LYS A 1024 -3.72 -36.95 22.44
N ARG A 1025 -4.45 -38.02 22.82
CA ARG A 1025 -4.14 -39.42 22.47
C ARG A 1025 -2.68 -39.80 22.76
N LEU A 1026 -2.16 -39.42 23.92
CA LEU A 1026 -0.81 -39.73 24.36
C LEU A 1026 -0.79 -41.00 25.22
N THR A 1027 0.26 -41.80 25.08
CA THR A 1027 0.53 -42.98 25.93
C THR A 1027 1.75 -42.74 26.81
N MET A 1028 1.82 -43.40 27.97
CA MET A 1028 2.96 -43.23 28.91
C MET A 1028 4.29 -43.68 28.29
N GLU A 1029 4.25 -44.73 27.47
CA GLU A 1029 5.40 -45.25 26.72
C GLU A 1029 6.03 -44.18 25.83
N GLN A 1030 5.21 -43.44 25.06
CA GLN A 1030 5.68 -42.36 24.18
C GLN A 1030 6.35 -41.23 24.96
N ILE A 1031 5.83 -40.90 26.15
CA ILE A 1031 6.40 -39.86 27.01
C ILE A 1031 7.75 -40.34 27.56
N ALA A 1032 7.81 -41.55 28.10
CA ALA A 1032 9.03 -42.13 28.65
C ALA A 1032 10.13 -42.26 27.59
N GLU A 1033 9.80 -42.70 26.38
CA GLU A 1033 10.74 -42.77 25.25
C GLU A 1033 11.28 -41.39 24.87
N LYS A 1034 10.43 -40.34 24.88
CA LYS A 1034 10.86 -38.96 24.60
C LYS A 1034 11.74 -38.38 25.69
N VAL A 1035 11.50 -38.71 26.95
CA VAL A 1035 12.39 -38.29 28.05
C VAL A 1035 13.72 -39.03 27.95
N TYR A 1036 13.71 -40.34 27.69
CA TYR A 1036 14.92 -41.14 27.52
C TYR A 1036 15.77 -40.68 26.33
N THR A 1037 15.16 -40.34 25.20
CA THR A 1037 15.89 -39.82 24.03
C THR A 1037 16.52 -38.45 24.26
N MET A 1038 15.92 -37.59 25.11
CA MET A 1038 16.47 -36.26 25.43
C MET A 1038 17.59 -36.30 26.47
N PHE A 1039 17.46 -37.12 27.51
CA PHE A 1039 18.39 -37.16 28.64
C PHE A 1039 19.31 -38.39 28.65
N GLY A 1040 19.12 -39.33 27.73
CA GLY A 1040 19.88 -40.57 27.63
C GLY A 1040 19.77 -41.43 28.89
N ASN A 1041 20.87 -42.12 29.23
CA ASN A 1041 20.97 -42.94 30.44
C ASN A 1041 21.06 -42.14 31.75
N ALA A 1042 21.04 -40.80 31.71
CA ALA A 1042 21.15 -39.97 32.91
C ALA A 1042 19.86 -39.92 33.73
N VAL A 1043 18.70 -40.19 33.11
CA VAL A 1043 17.39 -40.23 33.77
C VAL A 1043 16.69 -41.53 33.39
N LYS A 1044 16.23 -42.28 34.40
CA LYS A 1044 15.39 -43.45 34.20
C LYS A 1044 13.94 -43.09 34.48
N CYS A 1045 13.04 -43.44 33.57
CA CYS A 1045 11.60 -43.26 33.73
C CYS A 1045 10.95 -44.57 34.18
N MET A 1046 10.04 -44.45 35.15
CA MET A 1046 9.13 -45.49 35.65
C MET A 1046 7.72 -44.89 35.58
N PHE A 1047 6.73 -45.65 35.12
CA PHE A 1047 5.36 -45.15 34.89
C PHE A 1047 4.31 -46.25 35.00
#